data_AF-A0A6J8B7U3-F1
#
_entry.id   AF-A0A6J8B7U3-F1
#
_cell.length_a   1.000
_cell.length_b   1.000
_cell.length_c   1.000
_cell.angle_alpha   90.00
_cell.angle_beta   90.00
_cell.angle_gamma   90.00
#
_symmetry.space_group_name_H-M   'P 1'
#
loop_
_entity.id
_entity.type
_entity.pdbx_description
1 polymer ?
#
loop_
_entity_poly.entity_id
_entity_poly.type
_entity_poly.pdbx_seq_one_letter_code
_entity_poly.pdbx_strand_id
1 'polypeptide(L)'
;MYDPIINEKFSIGGSSKMNPAWWGGEPIWSTAKKQGKKTATYFWVGSEVNISGIMPDIYYSYDGSVTFEERVDTALKWLSWPENKRPDLITLYFDEPDHTGHGSGPVSPEVDAMLGRVDGIINRLMNGLYRRQIHNCVNLIVLADHGMESTSCDRRVYLNQYMNTSHFLIFDGTIGQLHTKFHEEKVGRSYVVKNTSNPLSLEEVNKLLQCKSGHIQMFDKTTMPVRHHYTNNQRVGDVILDMQNRWTVARTILRSSKIEVDAMLGRVDGIINRLMNGLYRRQIHNCVNLIVLADHGMESTSCDRRVYLNQYMNTSHFLIFDGTIGQLHTKFHEEKVGRSYVVKNTSNPLSLEEVNKLLQCKSGHIQMFDKTTMPVRHHYTNNQRVGDVILDMQNRWTVARNSKSYCLKGNHGFDNLYKSMQALFMAHGPDFRQGIQSDPFENIELYNLMCELLKISPAPNNGTMGSLNHLLRRPPAIPTLNRTMSPVCSHNKTVSIPGQDCFCSHKVQSFTSNTVYSSPFGKPEMSVAEDVCILSNNDTVSGYSKTHGMPVWTSFILYPNKTIDNMTGNCVNIDPKVQSLPCSSYRNDNMSVSHHFIFNSGFCVKNSDLENSLSSSLVPMYHRFRDGIWEYTMKLILDYGNQRSGMEVIIGSAFDNNRDGLWEAVSNETKYVSEDGVPLPTHYYIIIIACKYGDILNCKTADIELMSFVLPHLPAVPNCMPDEDYLMENVARIRDIELLTGIQFLTGLPDDIAASLRTFLPTSLWKPSKMSLHWKDIPCSVPSDTKCQGKIPLILISLDGFRADYVKRKLTPVIEKLRTCGVHTPYMRSVYPTVTFPNHYTIATGLYPESHGIISNNMYDAEIGEVFSLSSHTKMDPRWWGGEPIWNTAKKQGKKAYTFFWPGSDVNISGSYPDVWVGYDGKIGFPERLEKVMEWLLLPDDKKPDIITLYFDEPDHAGHQKGPDSELLNGQLETADEMLGRLMNTLYQEGLHDCVNLIVIADHVQNHFGVLVGNHGWDNLYKSMHALFLAHGPAFKQQLEIKPFENIELYNLMCEITGIKPGPNNGTLGALNHIFKST
;
A
#
# COMPACT_ATOMS: atom_id res chain seq x y z
N MET A 1 -2.55 9.94 26.69
CA MET A 1 -3.79 9.37 27.27
C MET A 1 -4.16 10.11 28.56
N TYR A 2 -5.44 10.09 28.90
CA TYR A 2 -6.00 10.52 30.18
C TYR A 2 -7.03 9.48 30.62
N ASP A 3 -7.11 9.21 31.92
CA ASP A 3 -8.08 8.27 32.47
C ASP A 3 -9.02 9.03 33.42
N PRO A 4 -10.33 9.09 33.10
CA PRO A 4 -11.29 9.87 33.88
C PRO A 4 -11.68 9.23 35.22
N ILE A 5 -11.44 7.93 35.44
CA ILE A 5 -11.77 7.26 36.71
C ILE A 5 -10.69 7.57 37.76
N ILE A 6 -9.41 7.45 37.40
CA ILE A 6 -8.30 7.79 38.30
C ILE A 6 -7.88 9.27 38.21
N ASN A 7 -8.49 10.04 37.28
CA ASN A 7 -8.24 11.47 37.06
C ASN A 7 -6.75 11.82 36.89
N GLU A 8 -6.04 11.03 36.09
CA GLU A 8 -4.59 11.17 35.86
C GLU A 8 -4.27 11.24 34.36
N LYS A 9 -3.21 11.97 34.00
CA LYS A 9 -2.68 12.03 32.63
C LYS A 9 -1.39 11.20 32.51
N PHE A 10 -1.38 10.24 31.59
CA PHE A 10 -0.20 9.43 31.31
C PHE A 10 0.82 10.19 30.45
N SER A 11 2.10 10.10 30.80
CA SER A 11 3.23 10.58 30.01
C SER A 11 4.47 9.72 30.24
N ILE A 12 5.17 9.36 29.16
CA ILE A 12 6.39 8.52 29.19
C ILE A 12 7.52 9.21 29.99
N GLY A 13 7.62 10.54 29.91
CA GLY A 13 8.59 11.35 30.67
C GLY A 13 8.12 11.77 32.07
N GLY A 14 6.94 11.33 32.52
CA GLY A 14 6.36 11.71 33.81
C GLY A 14 6.40 10.56 34.83
N SER A 15 6.09 10.86 36.09
CA SER A 15 5.96 9.83 37.14
C SER A 15 4.74 8.91 36.95
N SER A 16 3.73 9.35 36.18
CA SER A 16 2.49 8.59 35.97
C SER A 16 2.70 7.26 35.25
N LYS A 17 3.78 7.07 34.48
CA LYS A 17 4.12 5.75 33.91
C LYS A 17 4.30 4.67 34.99
N MET A 18 4.72 5.04 36.19
CA MET A 18 5.01 4.12 37.30
C MET A 18 3.77 3.69 38.08
N ASN A 19 2.60 4.29 37.82
CA ASN A 19 1.35 3.92 38.47
C ASN A 19 0.79 2.62 37.83
N PRO A 20 0.67 1.51 38.57
CA PRO A 20 0.17 0.24 38.02
C PRO A 20 -1.25 0.31 37.43
N ALA A 21 -2.07 1.28 37.83
CA ALA A 21 -3.43 1.44 37.32
C ALA A 21 -3.50 1.68 35.78
N TRP A 22 -2.40 2.13 35.17
CA TRP A 22 -2.32 2.26 33.71
C TRP A 22 -2.18 0.93 32.96
N TRP A 23 -1.74 -0.13 33.64
CA TRP A 23 -1.25 -1.36 33.02
C TRP A 23 -2.25 -2.51 33.24
N GLY A 24 -3.02 -2.82 32.19
CA GLY A 24 -3.91 -3.98 32.15
C GLY A 24 -3.22 -5.23 31.56
N GLY A 25 -3.97 -6.33 31.49
CA GLY A 25 -3.49 -7.61 30.96
C GLY A 25 -2.43 -8.28 31.84
N GLU A 26 -1.73 -9.26 31.27
CA GLU A 26 -0.62 -9.94 31.94
C GLU A 26 0.61 -9.98 31.01
N PRO A 27 1.70 -9.24 31.32
CA PRO A 27 2.88 -9.25 30.48
C PRO A 27 3.63 -10.59 30.58
N ILE A 28 4.32 -10.96 29.51
CA ILE A 28 4.98 -12.27 29.36
C ILE A 28 5.94 -12.62 30.51
N TRP A 29 6.61 -11.65 31.13
CA TRP A 29 7.45 -11.91 32.31
C TRP A 29 6.63 -12.30 33.55
N SER A 30 5.44 -11.72 33.74
CA SER A 30 4.55 -12.12 34.83
C SER A 30 4.02 -13.54 34.63
N THR A 31 3.64 -13.89 33.40
CA THR A 31 3.18 -15.25 33.03
C THR A 31 4.28 -16.29 33.21
N ALA A 32 5.49 -15.99 32.75
CA ALA A 32 6.66 -16.82 32.93
C ALA A 32 6.99 -17.02 34.42
N LYS A 33 7.00 -15.94 35.21
CA LYS A 33 7.30 -15.95 36.64
C LYS A 33 6.27 -16.69 37.49
N LYS A 34 4.97 -16.54 37.19
CA LYS A 34 3.89 -17.35 37.79
C LYS A 34 4.09 -18.86 37.57
N GLN A 35 4.77 -19.24 36.48
CA GLN A 35 5.05 -20.62 36.09
C GLN A 35 6.51 -21.02 36.34
N GLY A 36 7.19 -20.34 37.27
CA GLY A 36 8.51 -20.73 37.79
C GLY A 36 9.71 -20.39 36.90
N LYS A 37 9.51 -19.67 35.80
CA LYS A 37 10.59 -19.19 34.92
C LYS A 37 11.19 -17.90 35.47
N LYS A 38 12.52 -17.75 35.36
CA LYS A 38 13.22 -16.52 35.73
C LYS A 38 13.24 -15.53 34.59
N THR A 39 13.13 -14.25 34.92
CA THR A 39 12.88 -13.17 33.96
C THR A 39 13.86 -12.01 34.16
N ALA A 40 14.46 -11.53 33.07
CA ALA A 40 15.33 -10.37 33.10
C ALA A 40 15.00 -9.39 31.97
N THR A 41 14.78 -8.13 32.30
CA THR A 41 14.41 -7.10 31.31
C THR A 41 15.41 -5.96 31.31
N TYR A 42 15.83 -5.54 30.12
CA TYR A 42 16.60 -4.33 29.91
C TYR A 42 15.75 -3.35 29.11
N PHE A 43 15.15 -2.39 29.81
CA PHE A 43 14.37 -1.26 29.25
C PHE A 43 13.07 -1.60 28.51
N TRP A 44 12.54 -2.82 28.61
CA TRP A 44 11.23 -3.13 28.01
C TRP A 44 10.09 -2.35 28.68
N VAL A 45 9.18 -1.81 27.88
CA VAL A 45 8.07 -0.97 28.31
C VAL A 45 7.20 -1.69 29.35
N GLY A 46 6.94 -1.03 30.48
CA GLY A 46 6.18 -1.59 31.62
C GLY A 46 6.97 -2.52 32.55
N SER A 47 8.18 -2.95 32.20
CA SER A 47 8.95 -3.90 33.03
C SER A 47 9.55 -3.28 34.31
N GLU A 48 9.60 -1.95 34.39
CA GLU A 48 9.91 -1.20 35.62
C GLU A 48 8.68 -0.92 36.52
N VAL A 49 7.50 -1.44 36.16
CA VAL A 49 6.23 -1.15 36.85
C VAL A 49 5.66 -2.42 37.50
N ASN A 50 5.10 -2.28 38.70
CA ASN A 50 4.57 -3.40 39.50
C ASN A 50 3.17 -3.83 39.04
N ILE A 51 3.10 -4.38 37.82
CA ILE A 51 1.85 -4.78 37.16
C ILE A 51 1.25 -5.98 37.89
N SER A 52 0.04 -5.80 38.44
CA SER A 52 -0.68 -6.82 39.23
C SER A 52 0.14 -7.43 40.39
N GLY A 53 1.07 -6.66 40.97
CA GLY A 53 1.93 -7.12 42.07
C GLY A 53 3.14 -7.98 41.64
N ILE A 54 3.45 -8.06 40.34
CA ILE A 54 4.56 -8.85 39.82
C ILE A 54 5.51 -7.97 38.99
N MET A 55 6.78 -7.99 39.40
CA MET A 55 7.93 -7.43 38.68
C MET A 55 8.76 -8.55 38.05
N PRO A 56 9.55 -8.30 36.99
CA PRO A 56 10.63 -9.19 36.57
C PRO A 56 11.59 -9.51 37.73
N ASP A 57 12.33 -10.61 37.65
CA ASP A 57 13.34 -10.97 38.67
C ASP A 57 14.58 -10.08 38.61
N ILE A 58 14.88 -9.57 37.42
CA ILE A 58 15.89 -8.55 37.15
C ILE A 58 15.25 -7.53 36.20
N TYR A 59 15.31 -6.25 36.54
CA TYR A 59 14.89 -5.18 35.66
C TYR A 59 15.79 -3.96 35.86
N TYR A 60 15.83 -3.08 34.86
CA TYR A 60 16.50 -1.79 34.93
C TYR A 60 15.48 -0.70 34.61
N SER A 61 15.42 0.34 35.44
CA SER A 61 14.64 1.54 35.13
C SER A 61 15.20 2.25 33.91
N TYR A 62 14.33 2.80 33.07
CA TYR A 62 14.73 3.34 31.77
C TYR A 62 15.72 4.51 31.90
N ASP A 63 16.89 4.37 31.29
CA ASP A 63 17.92 5.41 31.19
C ASP A 63 18.55 5.39 29.78
N GLY A 64 18.07 6.29 28.91
CA GLY A 64 18.57 6.42 27.53
C GLY A 64 20.05 6.81 27.42
N SER A 65 20.71 7.23 28.51
CA SER A 65 22.17 7.47 28.48
C SER A 65 23.00 6.19 28.47
N VAL A 66 22.41 5.04 28.85
CA VAL A 66 23.10 3.75 28.86
C VAL A 66 23.36 3.28 27.43
N THR A 67 24.66 3.14 27.10
CA THR A 67 25.13 2.70 25.79
C THR A 67 24.60 1.33 25.41
N PHE A 68 24.30 1.13 24.13
CA PHE A 68 23.80 -0.14 23.62
C PHE A 68 24.77 -1.29 23.91
N GLU A 69 26.09 -1.03 23.86
CA GLU A 69 27.16 -1.93 24.25
C GLU A 69 27.02 -2.46 25.68
N GLU A 70 26.58 -1.62 26.63
CA GLU A 70 26.43 -1.95 28.05
C GLU A 70 25.15 -2.76 28.33
N ARG A 71 24.04 -2.43 27.64
CA ARG A 71 22.79 -3.23 27.67
C ARG A 71 23.10 -4.68 27.24
N VAL A 72 23.85 -4.79 26.15
CA VAL A 72 24.39 -6.02 25.57
C VAL A 72 25.31 -6.77 26.55
N ASP A 73 26.35 -6.12 27.05
CA ASP A 73 27.33 -6.76 27.95
C ASP A 73 26.70 -7.20 29.28
N THR A 74 25.57 -6.58 29.67
CA THR A 74 24.79 -6.98 30.84
C THR A 74 23.93 -8.22 30.60
N ALA A 75 23.26 -8.33 29.44
CA ALA A 75 22.58 -9.58 29.08
C ALA A 75 23.57 -10.75 29.02
N LEU A 76 24.72 -10.57 28.37
CA LEU A 76 25.82 -11.54 28.35
C LEU A 76 26.22 -12.02 29.74
N LYS A 77 26.25 -11.10 30.72
CA LYS A 77 26.60 -11.38 32.11
C LYS A 77 25.52 -12.22 32.79
N TRP A 78 24.23 -11.90 32.66
CA TRP A 78 23.14 -12.71 33.22
C TRP A 78 23.15 -14.15 32.71
N LEU A 79 23.48 -14.30 31.43
CA LEU A 79 23.53 -15.58 30.76
C LEU A 79 24.77 -16.41 31.11
N SER A 80 25.82 -15.74 31.60
CA SER A 80 26.99 -16.39 32.20
C SER A 80 26.71 -16.96 33.59
N TRP A 81 25.55 -16.68 34.19
CA TRP A 81 25.25 -17.13 35.55
C TRP A 81 24.99 -18.64 35.60
N PRO A 82 25.19 -19.27 36.78
CA PRO A 82 24.75 -20.64 37.04
C PRO A 82 23.27 -20.82 36.71
N GLU A 83 22.90 -22.02 36.26
CA GLU A 83 21.54 -22.37 35.79
C GLU A 83 20.44 -21.98 36.81
N ASN A 84 20.68 -22.21 38.11
CA ASN A 84 19.77 -21.85 39.19
C ASN A 84 19.61 -20.32 39.41
N LYS A 85 20.37 -19.47 38.72
CA LYS A 85 20.26 -18.01 38.72
C LYS A 85 20.01 -17.42 37.32
N ARG A 86 20.26 -18.18 36.25
CA ARG A 86 20.10 -17.73 34.87
C ARG A 86 18.61 -17.43 34.57
N PRO A 87 18.30 -16.34 33.85
CA PRO A 87 16.96 -16.09 33.32
C PRO A 87 16.60 -17.07 32.20
N ASP A 88 15.33 -17.49 32.17
CA ASP A 88 14.72 -18.26 31.08
C ASP A 88 14.21 -17.32 29.96
N LEU A 89 13.73 -16.13 30.34
CA LEU A 89 13.30 -15.06 29.45
C LEU A 89 14.21 -13.83 29.64
N ILE A 90 14.73 -13.31 28.54
CA ILE A 90 15.47 -12.04 28.49
C ILE A 90 14.84 -11.12 27.45
N THR A 91 14.64 -9.86 27.81
CA THR A 91 14.26 -8.81 26.86
C THR A 91 15.30 -7.69 26.82
N LEU A 92 15.55 -7.17 25.61
CA LEU A 92 16.44 -6.05 25.34
C LEU A 92 15.70 -5.03 24.48
N TYR A 93 15.85 -3.74 24.80
CA TYR A 93 15.30 -2.63 24.02
C TYR A 93 16.41 -1.67 23.55
N PHE A 94 16.29 -1.23 22.31
CA PHE A 94 17.11 -0.20 21.68
C PHE A 94 16.19 0.88 21.12
N ASP A 95 16.53 2.13 21.35
CA ASP A 95 15.79 3.33 20.95
C ASP A 95 16.15 3.82 19.53
N GLU A 96 16.77 2.96 18.71
CA GLU A 96 17.14 3.25 17.33
C GLU A 96 16.68 2.11 16.41
N PRO A 97 16.22 2.40 15.17
CA PRO A 97 16.33 3.70 14.50
C PRO A 97 15.20 4.72 14.80
N ASP A 98 14.30 4.49 15.76
CA ASP A 98 13.27 5.47 16.18
C ASP A 98 13.81 6.86 16.44
N HIS A 99 14.76 6.98 17.38
CA HIS A 99 15.18 8.27 17.90
C HIS A 99 15.77 9.17 16.80
N THR A 100 16.66 8.62 15.98
CA THR A 100 17.22 9.36 14.84
C THR A 100 16.18 9.49 13.71
N GLY A 101 15.29 8.51 13.52
CA GLY A 101 14.15 8.56 12.61
C GLY A 101 13.18 9.69 12.93
N HIS A 102 12.94 10.03 14.19
CA HIS A 102 12.11 11.16 14.58
C HIS A 102 12.78 12.52 14.26
N GLY A 103 14.09 12.64 14.51
CA GLY A 103 14.87 13.87 14.37
C GLY A 103 15.32 14.19 12.94
N SER A 104 15.60 13.16 12.14
CA SER A 104 16.09 13.27 10.76
C SER A 104 15.11 12.72 9.73
N GLY A 105 14.14 11.89 10.14
CA GLY A 105 13.46 10.91 9.26
C GLY A 105 14.41 9.74 8.89
N PRO A 106 13.97 8.54 8.41
CA PRO A 106 14.92 7.40 8.18
C PRO A 106 15.03 6.68 6.78
N VAL A 107 16.04 6.78 5.88
CA VAL A 107 16.55 7.80 4.93
C VAL A 107 17.20 9.08 5.46
N SER A 108 18.16 8.94 6.37
CA SER A 108 19.10 10.03 6.62
C SER A 108 20.50 9.47 6.86
N PRO A 109 21.59 10.20 6.54
CA PRO A 109 22.94 9.73 6.82
C PRO A 109 23.15 9.45 8.32
N GLU A 110 22.40 10.15 9.19
CA GLU A 110 22.37 9.91 10.62
C GLU A 110 21.72 8.55 10.96
N VAL A 111 20.55 8.22 10.39
CA VAL A 111 19.93 6.89 10.55
C VAL A 111 20.86 5.81 9.98
N ASP A 112 21.43 6.04 8.79
CA ASP A 112 22.39 5.18 8.12
C ASP A 112 23.61 4.86 9.02
N ALA A 113 24.13 5.88 9.72
CA ALA A 113 25.23 5.75 10.67
C ALA A 113 24.82 5.04 11.96
N MET A 114 23.60 5.27 12.47
CA MET A 114 23.09 4.57 13.66
C MET A 114 22.77 3.10 13.38
N LEU A 115 22.29 2.75 12.19
CA LEU A 115 22.12 1.35 11.77
C LEU A 115 23.47 0.63 11.69
N GLY A 116 24.49 1.27 11.12
CA GLY A 116 25.87 0.76 11.15
C GLY A 116 26.45 0.65 12.57
N ARG A 117 26.00 1.48 13.50
CA ARG A 117 26.34 1.35 14.93
C ARG A 117 25.63 0.16 15.56
N VAL A 118 24.32 -0.01 15.34
CA VAL A 118 23.50 -1.14 15.83
C VAL A 118 24.06 -2.48 15.34
N ASP A 119 24.56 -2.58 14.10
CA ASP A 119 25.35 -3.74 13.64
C ASP A 119 26.53 -4.04 14.57
N GLY A 120 27.35 -3.02 14.86
CA GLY A 120 28.48 -3.11 15.78
C GLY A 120 28.09 -3.62 17.17
N ILE A 121 26.91 -3.25 17.67
CA ILE A 121 26.34 -3.71 18.94
C ILE A 121 25.96 -5.20 18.87
N ILE A 122 25.20 -5.60 17.86
CA ILE A 122 24.75 -6.99 17.67
C ILE A 122 25.98 -7.89 17.49
N ASN A 123 26.97 -7.44 16.71
CA ASN A 123 28.26 -8.13 16.56
C ASN A 123 29.03 -8.20 17.90
N ARG A 124 29.05 -7.15 18.73
CA ARG A 124 29.66 -7.18 20.08
C ARG A 124 28.98 -8.23 20.97
N LEU A 125 27.65 -8.27 20.96
CA LEU A 125 26.83 -9.23 21.70
C LEU A 125 27.18 -10.66 21.30
N MET A 126 27.15 -10.97 20.00
CA MET A 126 27.46 -12.32 19.51
C MET A 126 28.90 -12.75 19.81
N ASN A 127 29.89 -11.86 19.67
CA ASN A 127 31.27 -12.16 20.05
C ASN A 127 31.43 -12.37 21.56
N GLY A 128 30.70 -11.61 22.36
CA GLY A 128 30.72 -11.71 23.82
C GLY A 128 30.04 -12.98 24.34
N LEU A 129 28.96 -13.45 23.69
CA LEU A 129 28.34 -14.76 23.89
C LEU A 129 29.32 -15.88 23.55
N TYR A 130 30.01 -15.74 22.41
CA TYR A 130 30.95 -16.72 21.91
C TYR A 130 32.09 -16.97 22.90
N ARG A 131 32.78 -15.90 23.33
CA ARG A 131 33.91 -15.95 24.29
C ARG A 131 33.57 -16.62 25.63
N ARG A 132 32.30 -16.59 26.04
CA ARG A 132 31.82 -17.14 27.30
C ARG A 132 31.31 -18.58 27.19
N GLN A 133 31.36 -19.19 26.01
CA GLN A 133 30.83 -20.54 25.69
C GLN A 133 29.31 -20.72 25.91
N ILE A 134 28.61 -19.68 26.38
CA ILE A 134 27.15 -19.64 26.58
C ILE A 134 26.36 -19.26 25.32
N HIS A 135 27.00 -18.94 24.20
CA HIS A 135 26.31 -18.69 22.91
C HIS A 135 25.34 -19.80 22.49
N ASN A 136 25.53 -21.03 22.99
CA ASN A 136 24.66 -22.18 22.78
C ASN A 136 23.56 -22.33 23.84
N CYS A 137 23.40 -21.37 24.74
CA CYS A 137 22.58 -21.43 25.95
C CYS A 137 21.77 -20.14 26.18
N VAL A 138 21.60 -19.34 25.13
CA VAL A 138 21.14 -17.94 25.20
C VAL A 138 20.15 -17.61 24.11
N ASN A 139 18.92 -17.32 24.50
CA ASN A 139 17.99 -16.63 23.61
C ASN A 139 18.31 -15.14 23.58
N LEU A 140 18.65 -14.64 22.40
CA LEU A 140 18.71 -13.22 22.08
C LEU A 140 17.41 -12.84 21.38
N ILE A 141 16.88 -11.66 21.67
CA ILE A 141 15.78 -11.01 20.96
C ILE A 141 16.16 -9.54 20.78
N VAL A 142 16.04 -9.00 19.56
CA VAL A 142 16.43 -7.62 19.20
C VAL A 142 15.31 -6.99 18.40
N LEU A 143 14.94 -5.74 18.71
CA LEU A 143 13.84 -5.05 18.04
C LEU A 143 14.32 -3.79 17.30
N ALA A 144 13.65 -3.44 16.19
CA ALA A 144 13.87 -2.24 15.37
C ALA A 144 12.67 -2.03 14.42
N ASP A 145 12.43 -0.79 13.98
CA ASP A 145 11.10 -0.29 13.63
C ASP A 145 10.82 0.03 12.12
N HIS A 146 11.61 0.90 11.41
CA HIS A 146 11.10 1.53 10.16
C HIS A 146 12.03 2.18 9.06
N GLY A 147 11.45 2.72 7.93
CA GLY A 147 12.11 3.34 6.71
C GLY A 147 11.40 4.57 6.00
N MET A 148 11.93 5.16 4.88
CA MET A 148 11.59 6.53 4.36
C MET A 148 11.91 6.86 2.83
N GLU A 149 11.92 8.15 2.37
CA GLU A 149 12.28 8.69 1.00
C GLU A 149 12.61 10.23 0.96
N SER A 150 13.35 10.73 -0.05
CA SER A 150 14.12 12.01 -0.14
C SER A 150 13.50 13.24 -0.90
N THR A 151 14.03 14.46 -0.66
CA THR A 151 13.70 15.75 -1.37
C THR A 151 14.88 16.77 -1.40
N SER A 152 14.81 17.89 -2.14
CA SER A 152 15.97 18.82 -2.35
C SER A 152 15.65 20.33 -2.46
N CYS A 153 16.58 21.21 -2.02
CA CYS A 153 16.46 22.69 -2.11
C CYS A 153 16.33 23.28 -3.52
N ASP A 154 16.95 22.68 -4.54
CA ASP A 154 16.93 23.22 -5.93
C ASP A 154 15.54 23.14 -6.57
N ARG A 155 14.65 22.34 -5.97
CA ARG A 155 13.26 22.12 -6.38
C ARG A 155 12.34 22.95 -5.48
N ARG A 156 12.58 24.27 -5.41
CA ARG A 156 11.90 25.20 -4.49
C ARG A 156 11.57 26.52 -5.17
N VAL A 157 10.27 26.88 -5.24
CA VAL A 157 9.79 28.12 -5.87
C VAL A 157 9.70 29.23 -4.81
N TYR A 158 10.31 30.40 -5.05
CA TYR A 158 10.45 31.44 -4.02
C TYR A 158 9.50 32.62 -4.24
N LEU A 159 8.52 32.79 -3.34
CA LEU A 159 7.39 33.71 -3.53
C LEU A 159 7.78 35.20 -3.49
N ASN A 160 8.85 35.54 -2.78
CA ASN A 160 9.39 36.91 -2.74
C ASN A 160 10.01 37.38 -4.06
N GLN A 161 10.16 36.50 -5.06
CA GLN A 161 10.59 36.88 -6.41
C GLN A 161 9.43 37.39 -7.28
N TYR A 162 8.19 37.08 -6.90
CA TYR A 162 6.99 37.36 -7.71
C TYR A 162 6.03 38.36 -7.07
N MET A 163 6.04 38.49 -5.73
CA MET A 163 5.23 39.47 -4.99
C MET A 163 5.90 39.88 -3.67
N ASN A 164 5.51 41.03 -3.11
CA ASN A 164 6.05 41.51 -1.82
C ASN A 164 5.46 40.70 -0.65
N THR A 165 6.09 39.59 -0.29
CA THR A 165 5.64 38.65 0.74
C THR A 165 5.56 39.22 2.16
N SER A 166 6.08 40.43 2.40
CA SER A 166 6.10 41.08 3.72
C SER A 166 4.72 41.41 4.28
N HIS A 167 3.69 41.49 3.42
CA HIS A 167 2.30 41.79 3.79
C HIS A 167 1.40 40.54 3.85
N PHE A 168 2.01 39.35 3.75
CA PHE A 168 1.34 38.06 3.62
C PHE A 168 1.88 37.08 4.66
N LEU A 169 1.01 36.18 5.13
CA LEU A 169 1.37 35.05 5.97
C LEU A 169 1.50 33.85 5.03
N ILE A 170 2.70 33.29 4.92
CA ILE A 170 3.05 32.30 3.92
C ILE A 170 3.58 31.03 4.57
N PHE A 171 3.05 29.89 4.16
CA PHE A 171 3.51 28.57 4.56
C PHE A 171 4.23 27.89 3.39
N ASP A 172 5.38 27.30 3.72
CA ASP A 172 6.34 26.70 2.78
C ASP A 172 6.13 25.17 2.72
N GLY A 173 6.62 24.48 1.69
CA GLY A 173 6.56 23.01 1.59
C GLY A 173 6.13 22.48 0.22
N THR A 174 5.83 21.18 0.12
CA THR A 174 5.33 20.54 -1.13
C THR A 174 3.90 20.95 -1.49
N ILE A 175 3.19 21.64 -0.60
CA ILE A 175 2.02 22.44 -0.92
C ILE A 175 2.13 23.71 -0.08
N GLY A 176 2.33 24.86 -0.72
CA GLY A 176 2.42 26.14 -0.02
C GLY A 176 1.08 26.86 0.04
N GLN A 177 0.99 27.85 0.92
CA GLN A 177 -0.25 28.59 1.16
C GLN A 177 0.03 30.06 1.45
N LEU A 178 -0.77 30.96 0.86
CA LEU A 178 -0.76 32.40 1.09
C LEU A 178 -2.05 32.86 1.76
N HIS A 179 -1.94 33.65 2.83
CA HIS A 179 -3.04 34.45 3.35
C HIS A 179 -2.81 35.94 3.06
N THR A 180 -3.81 36.61 2.48
CA THR A 180 -3.69 38.00 1.98
C THR A 180 -4.01 39.07 3.01
N LYS A 181 -4.50 38.67 4.19
CA LYS A 181 -5.05 39.55 5.24
C LYS A 181 -4.16 39.69 6.48
N PHE A 182 -3.06 38.94 6.56
CA PHE A 182 -2.19 38.84 7.73
C PHE A 182 -0.72 38.77 7.32
N HIS A 183 0.21 39.14 8.20
CA HIS A 183 1.66 39.04 8.00
C HIS A 183 2.39 38.82 9.34
N GLU A 184 3.69 38.53 9.31
CA GLU A 184 4.53 38.36 10.50
C GLU A 184 5.50 39.52 10.73
N GLU A 185 5.53 40.03 11.96
CA GLU A 185 6.43 41.07 12.45
C GLU A 185 7.31 40.50 13.57
N LYS A 186 8.59 40.90 13.62
CA LYS A 186 9.56 40.35 14.58
C LYS A 186 9.63 41.18 15.85
N VAL A 187 9.45 40.55 17.01
CA VAL A 187 9.53 41.20 18.34
C VAL A 187 10.56 40.45 19.20
N GLY A 188 11.73 41.08 19.37
CA GLY A 188 12.86 40.46 20.07
C GLY A 188 13.43 39.25 19.31
N ARG A 189 13.51 38.10 19.99
CA ARG A 189 13.92 36.80 19.37
C ARG A 189 12.74 36.02 18.76
N SER A 190 11.51 36.52 18.86
CA SER A 190 10.28 35.83 18.42
C SER A 190 9.58 36.56 17.27
N TYR A 191 8.67 35.87 16.59
CA TYR A 191 7.82 36.42 15.53
C TYR A 191 6.36 36.46 15.98
N VAL A 192 5.59 37.43 15.49
CA VAL A 192 4.22 37.73 15.93
C VAL A 192 3.37 38.09 14.70
N VAL A 193 2.21 37.45 14.54
CA VAL A 193 1.32 37.69 13.40
C VAL A 193 0.45 38.94 13.65
N LYS A 194 0.32 39.82 12.67
CA LYS A 194 -0.56 41.01 12.68
C LYS A 194 -1.38 41.11 11.39
N ASN A 195 -2.55 41.75 11.46
CA ASN A 195 -3.32 42.12 10.27
C ASN A 195 -2.50 43.05 9.37
N THR A 196 -2.56 42.86 8.04
CA THR A 196 -2.02 43.86 7.11
C THR A 196 -2.99 45.03 6.97
N SER A 197 -2.47 46.24 6.82
CA SER A 197 -3.28 47.45 6.60
C SER A 197 -3.79 47.59 5.16
N ASN A 198 -3.24 46.81 4.22
CA ASN A 198 -3.69 46.71 2.82
C ASN A 198 -3.81 45.22 2.42
N PRO A 199 -4.98 44.59 2.59
CA PRO A 199 -5.21 43.23 2.13
C PRO A 199 -5.50 43.19 0.63
N LEU A 200 -4.84 42.29 -0.11
CA LEU A 200 -5.16 42.04 -1.53
C LEU A 200 -6.36 41.08 -1.69
N SER A 201 -7.11 41.27 -2.77
CA SER A 201 -8.15 40.34 -3.21
C SER A 201 -7.57 39.10 -3.90
N LEU A 202 -8.38 38.03 -4.00
CA LEU A 202 -8.01 36.78 -4.68
C LEU A 202 -7.70 36.99 -6.16
N GLU A 203 -8.44 37.89 -6.83
CA GLU A 203 -8.25 38.19 -8.25
C GLU A 203 -6.91 38.92 -8.52
N GLU A 204 -6.48 39.77 -7.59
CA GLU A 204 -5.18 40.44 -7.64
C GLU A 204 -4.02 39.46 -7.40
N VAL A 205 -4.17 38.51 -6.46
CA VAL A 205 -3.13 37.48 -6.22
C VAL A 205 -3.06 36.46 -7.36
N ASN A 206 -4.19 36.10 -7.97
CA ASN A 206 -4.19 35.32 -9.22
C ASN A 206 -3.39 36.07 -10.31
N LYS A 207 -3.65 37.36 -10.56
CA LYS A 207 -2.86 38.16 -11.53
C LYS A 207 -1.35 38.24 -11.21
N LEU A 208 -0.94 38.12 -9.95
CA LEU A 208 0.47 38.17 -9.55
C LEU A 208 1.22 36.84 -9.75
N LEU A 209 0.55 35.70 -9.61
CA LEU A 209 1.19 34.38 -9.53
C LEU A 209 0.79 33.40 -10.65
N GLN A 210 -0.42 33.53 -11.21
CA GLN A 210 -0.92 32.64 -12.26
C GLN A 210 -0.03 32.76 -13.52
N CYS A 211 0.38 31.61 -14.08
CA CYS A 211 1.34 31.50 -15.19
C CYS A 211 2.79 31.99 -14.92
N LYS A 212 3.21 32.22 -13.66
CA LYS A 212 4.59 32.65 -13.33
C LYS A 212 5.56 31.50 -12.97
N SER A 213 5.06 30.32 -12.62
CA SER A 213 5.87 29.12 -12.35
C SER A 213 5.08 27.87 -12.74
N GLY A 214 5.64 27.03 -13.61
CA GLY A 214 4.99 25.81 -14.12
C GLY A 214 4.95 24.64 -13.12
N HIS A 215 5.54 24.79 -11.93
CA HIS A 215 5.52 23.76 -10.87
C HIS A 215 4.53 24.08 -9.75
N ILE A 216 3.93 25.27 -9.75
CA ILE A 216 2.83 25.67 -8.87
C ILE A 216 1.52 25.40 -9.62
N GLN A 217 0.70 24.50 -9.11
CA GLN A 217 -0.72 24.43 -9.46
C GLN A 217 -1.51 25.23 -8.43
N MET A 218 -2.16 26.29 -8.91
CA MET A 218 -2.78 27.30 -8.06
C MET A 218 -4.27 27.06 -7.88
N PHE A 219 -4.70 27.07 -6.62
CA PHE A 219 -6.09 26.86 -6.25
C PHE A 219 -6.48 27.85 -5.15
N ASP A 220 -7.70 28.36 -5.22
CA ASP A 220 -8.36 29.00 -4.09
C ASP A 220 -9.39 28.04 -3.47
N LYS A 221 -10.13 28.53 -2.47
CA LYS A 221 -11.13 27.74 -1.75
C LYS A 221 -12.31 27.26 -2.59
N THR A 222 -12.47 27.80 -3.79
CA THR A 222 -13.54 27.42 -4.75
C THR A 222 -13.04 26.52 -5.87
N THR A 223 -11.72 26.34 -6.05
CA THR A 223 -11.13 25.72 -7.26
C THR A 223 -10.26 24.48 -7.04
N MET A 224 -9.86 24.14 -5.81
CA MET A 224 -9.08 22.90 -5.55
C MET A 224 -9.89 21.61 -5.81
N PRO A 225 -9.27 20.54 -6.34
CA PRO A 225 -9.96 19.26 -6.55
C PRO A 225 -10.45 18.61 -5.26
N VAL A 226 -11.72 18.18 -5.27
CA VAL A 226 -12.44 17.70 -4.07
C VAL A 226 -11.80 16.44 -3.45
N ARG A 227 -11.15 15.58 -4.23
CA ARG A 227 -10.46 14.33 -3.76
C ARG A 227 -9.28 14.55 -2.80
N HIS A 228 -8.79 15.78 -2.66
CA HIS A 228 -7.80 16.15 -1.64
C HIS A 228 -8.47 16.71 -0.37
N HIS A 229 -9.78 16.97 -0.45
CA HIS A 229 -10.67 17.70 0.49
C HIS A 229 -9.92 18.79 1.29
N TYR A 230 -9.31 19.73 0.55
CA TYR A 230 -8.28 20.65 1.05
C TYR A 230 -8.68 22.13 1.09
N THR A 231 -9.95 22.49 0.87
CA THR A 231 -10.37 23.89 0.67
C THR A 231 -11.38 24.46 1.65
N ASN A 232 -12.24 23.63 2.24
CA ASN A 232 -13.34 24.09 3.10
C ASN A 232 -12.90 24.38 4.54
N ASN A 233 -11.78 25.09 4.69
CA ASN A 233 -11.15 25.41 5.96
C ASN A 233 -10.57 26.83 5.97
N GLN A 234 -10.76 27.56 7.06
CA GLN A 234 -10.39 28.98 7.15
C GLN A 234 -8.88 29.27 7.35
N ARG A 235 -8.08 28.29 7.76
CA ARG A 235 -6.60 28.38 7.79
C ARG A 235 -5.92 27.61 6.66
N VAL A 236 -6.66 27.05 5.71
CA VAL A 236 -6.15 26.94 4.34
C VAL A 236 -5.90 28.35 3.82
N GLY A 237 -4.82 28.56 3.08
CA GLY A 237 -4.49 29.83 2.43
C GLY A 237 -5.69 30.42 1.71
N ASP A 238 -5.75 31.75 1.63
CA ASP A 238 -6.63 32.40 0.65
C ASP A 238 -6.25 31.89 -0.77
N VAL A 239 -4.95 31.69 -1.02
CA VAL A 239 -4.42 30.98 -2.21
C VAL A 239 -3.54 29.80 -1.79
N ILE A 240 -3.71 28.66 -2.46
CA ILE A 240 -3.02 27.39 -2.30
C ILE A 240 -2.11 27.18 -3.51
N LEU A 241 -0.90 26.68 -3.26
CA LEU A 241 0.16 26.48 -4.23
C LEU A 241 0.59 25.00 -4.15
N ASP A 242 -0.15 24.12 -4.82
CA ASP A 242 0.15 22.69 -4.90
C ASP A 242 1.40 22.47 -5.78
N MET A 243 2.40 21.74 -5.27
CA MET A 243 3.68 21.60 -5.96
C MET A 243 3.81 20.23 -6.63
N GLN A 244 4.11 20.26 -7.93
CA GLN A 244 4.41 19.06 -8.71
C GLN A 244 5.52 18.23 -8.04
N ASN A 245 5.39 16.89 -8.06
CA ASN A 245 6.25 15.94 -7.32
C ASN A 245 7.75 16.31 -7.26
N ARG A 246 8.34 16.12 -6.07
CA ARG A 246 9.71 16.51 -5.66
C ARG A 246 9.97 18.03 -5.60
N TRP A 247 8.99 18.89 -5.88
CA TRP A 247 9.11 20.35 -5.73
C TRP A 247 8.38 20.87 -4.48
N THR A 248 8.84 22.03 -4.03
CA THR A 248 8.33 22.77 -2.88
C THR A 248 8.21 24.25 -3.23
N VAL A 249 7.53 25.03 -2.40
CA VAL A 249 7.48 26.50 -2.48
C VAL A 249 7.93 27.09 -1.14
N ALA A 250 8.48 28.30 -1.17
CA ALA A 250 9.06 28.94 0.00
C ALA A 250 8.89 30.47 0.02
N ARG A 251 8.80 31.05 1.22
CA ARG A 251 8.60 32.49 1.40
C ARG A 251 9.81 33.32 0.98
N THR A 252 11.03 32.85 1.23
CA THR A 252 12.26 33.63 0.97
C THR A 252 13.46 32.70 0.76
N ILE A 253 14.47 33.17 0.01
CA ILE A 253 15.72 32.43 -0.19
C ILE A 253 16.52 32.41 1.12
N LEU A 254 16.31 31.39 1.95
CA LEU A 254 17.30 30.96 2.92
C LEU A 254 18.27 30.00 2.21
N ARG A 255 19.52 30.42 2.10
CA ARG A 255 20.60 29.60 1.53
C ARG A 255 20.85 28.41 2.46
N SER A 256 20.47 27.21 2.05
CA SER A 256 21.03 25.97 2.59
C SER A 256 21.29 24.97 1.48
N SER A 257 22.44 24.31 1.58
CA SER A 257 22.95 23.31 0.66
C SER A 257 22.07 22.07 0.54
N LYS A 258 22.05 21.52 -0.68
CA LYS A 258 21.69 20.13 -0.98
C LYS A 258 22.54 19.15 -0.15
N ILE A 259 21.97 17.98 0.16
CA ILE A 259 22.57 16.64 -0.04
C ILE A 259 21.41 15.62 0.08
N GLU A 260 21.44 14.59 -0.79
CA GLU A 260 20.45 13.52 -0.88
C GLU A 260 21.05 12.19 -0.37
N VAL A 261 20.17 11.23 -0.08
CA VAL A 261 20.43 9.85 0.37
C VAL A 261 19.44 8.95 -0.41
N ASP A 262 19.66 7.65 -0.67
CA ASP A 262 19.93 6.66 0.38
C ASP A 262 20.64 5.38 -0.09
N ALA A 263 20.91 4.45 0.85
CA ALA A 263 21.49 3.12 0.60
C ALA A 263 21.08 2.09 1.68
N MET A 264 19.77 1.93 1.91
CA MET A 264 19.24 1.30 3.13
C MET A 264 18.99 -0.22 3.08
N LEU A 265 18.48 -0.78 1.97
CA LEU A 265 18.08 -2.20 1.95
C LEU A 265 19.26 -3.19 2.02
N GLY A 266 20.35 -2.94 1.29
CA GLY A 266 21.53 -3.82 1.30
C GLY A 266 22.33 -3.81 2.61
N ARG A 267 22.08 -2.85 3.52
CA ARG A 267 22.74 -2.79 4.82
C ARG A 267 22.08 -3.67 5.86
N VAL A 268 20.74 -3.67 5.95
CA VAL A 268 20.02 -4.58 6.85
C VAL A 268 20.26 -6.04 6.44
N ASP A 269 20.25 -6.35 5.13
CA ASP A 269 20.69 -7.68 4.67
C ASP A 269 22.15 -7.95 5.04
N GLY A 270 23.07 -7.02 4.78
CA GLY A 270 24.49 -7.19 5.15
C GLY A 270 24.73 -7.47 6.66
N ILE A 271 23.90 -6.92 7.54
CA ILE A 271 23.91 -7.12 9.00
C ILE A 271 23.42 -8.54 9.35
N ILE A 272 22.24 -8.92 8.83
CA ILE A 272 21.64 -10.24 9.04
C ILE A 272 22.53 -11.33 8.43
N ASN A 273 23.04 -11.11 7.23
CA ASN A 273 23.94 -12.00 6.50
C ASN A 273 25.28 -12.17 7.25
N ARG A 274 25.82 -11.14 7.91
CA ARG A 274 26.99 -11.25 8.81
C ARG A 274 26.68 -12.00 10.10
N LEU A 275 25.53 -11.76 10.73
CA LEU A 275 25.04 -12.50 11.90
C LEU A 275 24.88 -13.99 11.57
N MET A 276 24.19 -14.31 10.47
CA MET A 276 23.88 -15.66 10.02
C MET A 276 25.13 -16.40 9.51
N ASN A 277 26.02 -15.76 8.74
CA ASN A 277 27.35 -16.33 8.46
C ASN A 277 28.17 -16.52 9.73
N GLY A 278 28.00 -15.64 10.72
CA GLY A 278 28.57 -15.73 12.05
C GLY A 278 28.19 -17.05 12.74
N LEU A 279 26.88 -17.32 12.81
CA LEU A 279 26.27 -18.51 13.38
C LEU A 279 26.62 -19.79 12.58
N TYR A 280 26.50 -19.74 11.26
CA TYR A 280 26.70 -20.89 10.36
C TYR A 280 28.14 -21.40 10.40
N ARG A 281 29.13 -20.49 10.28
CA ARG A 281 30.57 -20.84 10.33
C ARG A 281 31.04 -21.37 11.69
N ARG A 282 30.20 -21.29 12.74
CA ARG A 282 30.52 -21.70 14.11
C ARG A 282 29.71 -22.90 14.61
N GLN A 283 28.78 -23.43 13.80
CA GLN A 283 27.93 -24.62 14.08
C GLN A 283 26.92 -24.45 15.23
N ILE A 284 26.45 -23.24 15.50
CA ILE A 284 25.79 -22.87 16.78
C ILE A 284 24.28 -22.57 16.67
N HIS A 285 23.61 -23.13 15.66
CA HIS A 285 22.26 -22.75 15.20
C HIS A 285 21.08 -23.58 15.77
N ASN A 286 21.31 -24.43 16.78
CA ASN A 286 20.39 -25.55 17.12
C ASN A 286 19.93 -25.66 18.59
N CYS A 287 20.06 -24.63 19.44
CA CYS A 287 19.70 -24.75 20.87
C CYS A 287 18.90 -23.57 21.47
N VAL A 288 18.60 -22.57 20.65
CA VAL A 288 18.16 -21.23 21.08
C VAL A 288 17.08 -20.71 20.12
N ASN A 289 15.97 -20.19 20.65
CA ASN A 289 14.92 -19.55 19.86
C ASN A 289 15.09 -18.02 19.90
N LEU A 290 15.68 -17.47 18.84
CA LEU A 290 15.84 -16.05 18.56
C LEU A 290 14.61 -15.54 17.79
N ILE A 291 14.13 -14.35 18.16
CA ILE A 291 13.11 -13.58 17.44
C ILE A 291 13.65 -12.15 17.26
N VAL A 292 13.43 -11.54 16.10
CA VAL A 292 13.74 -10.13 15.80
C VAL A 292 12.48 -9.50 15.22
N LEU A 293 11.96 -8.40 15.78
CA LEU A 293 10.76 -7.73 15.24
C LEU A 293 10.71 -6.20 15.41
N ALA A 294 9.70 -5.56 14.84
CA ALA A 294 9.34 -4.15 15.11
C ALA A 294 8.08 -4.06 15.98
N ASP A 295 7.93 -2.97 16.72
CA ASP A 295 6.64 -2.57 17.31
C ASP A 295 5.72 -1.89 16.28
N HIS A 296 6.24 -0.96 15.48
CA HIS A 296 5.52 -0.27 14.40
C HIS A 296 6.45 0.21 13.29
N GLY A 297 5.87 0.60 12.14
CA GLY A 297 6.57 1.32 11.07
C GLY A 297 6.43 2.86 11.12
N MET A 298 7.24 3.64 10.36
CA MET A 298 7.35 5.12 10.38
C MET A 298 7.09 5.64 8.99
N GLU A 299 6.59 6.86 8.97
CA GLU A 299 6.46 7.65 7.78
C GLU A 299 7.06 9.04 7.99
N SER A 300 7.57 9.66 6.92
CA SER A 300 7.95 11.06 6.97
C SER A 300 6.76 11.94 7.31
N THR A 301 6.88 12.77 8.33
CA THR A 301 5.92 13.83 8.65
C THR A 301 6.55 15.21 8.47
N SER A 302 5.70 16.23 8.34
CA SER A 302 6.15 17.61 8.40
C SER A 302 5.22 18.43 9.29
N CYS A 303 5.74 19.54 9.83
CA CYS A 303 4.97 20.62 10.43
C CYS A 303 3.91 21.19 9.45
N ASP A 304 4.12 21.01 8.14
CA ASP A 304 3.24 21.45 7.06
C ASP A 304 2.12 20.44 6.77
N ARG A 305 2.34 19.14 7.05
CA ARG A 305 1.33 18.08 6.95
C ARG A 305 0.58 17.94 8.28
N ARG A 306 -0.04 19.03 8.71
CA ARG A 306 -0.80 19.09 9.97
C ARG A 306 -2.19 19.69 9.81
N VAL A 307 -3.21 18.95 10.22
CA VAL A 307 -4.55 19.48 10.38
C VAL A 307 -4.68 20.04 11.79
N TYR A 308 -5.14 21.29 11.94
CA TYR A 308 -5.12 21.97 13.24
C TYR A 308 -6.54 22.20 13.77
N LEU A 309 -6.89 21.62 14.92
CA LEU A 309 -8.28 21.56 15.39
C LEU A 309 -8.89 22.93 15.72
N ASN A 310 -8.10 23.92 16.14
CA ASN A 310 -8.58 25.29 16.39
C ASN A 310 -8.97 26.08 15.11
N GLN A 311 -9.21 25.39 13.99
CA GLN A 311 -9.77 25.86 12.72
C GLN A 311 -11.28 25.65 12.66
N TYR A 312 -11.68 24.48 13.14
CA TYR A 312 -13.00 23.89 12.95
C TYR A 312 -13.86 24.09 14.20
N MET A 313 -13.22 24.14 15.37
CA MET A 313 -13.86 24.16 16.69
C MET A 313 -13.02 24.95 17.69
N ASN A 314 -13.64 25.45 18.77
CA ASN A 314 -12.87 26.06 19.86
C ASN A 314 -12.23 24.98 20.74
N THR A 315 -10.94 24.73 20.56
CA THR A 315 -10.18 23.71 21.27
C THR A 315 -10.02 23.94 22.77
N SER A 316 -10.38 25.11 23.32
CA SER A 316 -10.24 25.36 24.78
C SER A 316 -11.21 24.57 25.65
N HIS A 317 -12.29 24.04 25.06
CA HIS A 317 -13.32 23.26 25.78
C HIS A 317 -13.09 21.74 25.71
N PHE A 318 -11.96 21.31 25.15
CA PHE A 318 -11.68 19.91 24.85
C PHE A 318 -10.30 19.51 25.38
N LEU A 319 -10.19 18.26 25.83
CA LEU A 319 -8.93 17.60 26.10
C LEU A 319 -8.52 16.90 24.80
N ILE A 320 -7.42 17.36 24.22
CA ILE A 320 -6.98 16.96 22.88
C ILE A 320 -5.59 16.34 22.97
N PHE A 321 -5.44 15.15 22.41
CA PHE A 321 -4.14 14.54 22.11
C PHE A 321 -3.84 14.71 20.62
N ASP A 322 -2.67 15.28 20.35
CA ASP A 322 -2.13 15.56 19.02
C ASP A 322 -1.28 14.36 18.55
N GLY A 323 -1.21 14.09 17.24
CA GLY A 323 -0.43 12.97 16.70
C GLY A 323 -0.89 12.52 15.32
N THR A 324 -0.40 11.36 14.87
CA THR A 324 -0.92 10.61 13.71
C THR A 324 -2.33 10.07 13.96
N ILE A 325 -2.65 9.74 15.22
CA ILE A 325 -4.00 9.43 15.67
C ILE A 325 -4.43 10.45 16.73
N GLY A 326 -5.26 11.40 16.31
CA GLY A 326 -5.80 12.42 17.21
C GLY A 326 -6.90 11.87 18.09
N GLN A 327 -7.01 12.39 19.32
CA GLN A 327 -8.12 12.05 20.21
C GLN A 327 -8.68 13.29 20.87
N LEU A 328 -10.00 13.41 20.87
CA LEU A 328 -10.73 14.47 21.53
C LEU A 328 -11.66 13.86 22.58
N HIS A 329 -11.56 14.34 23.82
CA HIS A 329 -12.59 14.10 24.82
C HIS A 329 -13.48 15.34 24.92
N THR A 330 -14.80 15.19 24.74
CA THR A 330 -15.75 16.31 24.71
C THR A 330 -16.17 16.77 26.11
N LYS A 331 -15.90 15.96 27.13
CA LYS A 331 -16.30 16.20 28.54
C LYS A 331 -15.24 16.90 29.39
N PHE A 332 -14.01 16.99 28.90
CA PHE A 332 -12.84 17.48 29.67
C PHE A 332 -12.08 18.56 28.91
N HIS A 333 -11.26 19.34 29.60
CA HIS A 333 -10.30 20.29 29.00
C HIS A 333 -9.09 20.51 29.93
N GLU A 334 -8.04 21.17 29.43
CA GLU A 334 -6.85 21.53 30.22
C GLU A 334 -6.86 23.00 30.64
N GLU A 335 -6.80 23.25 31.95
CA GLU A 335 -6.66 24.58 32.53
C GLU A 335 -5.25 24.79 33.10
N LYS A 336 -4.67 25.98 32.91
CA LYS A 336 -3.36 26.33 33.46
C LYS A 336 -3.49 26.85 34.89
N VAL A 337 -2.92 26.11 35.85
CA VAL A 337 -2.87 26.50 37.27
C VAL A 337 -1.40 26.69 37.67
N GLY A 338 -1.00 27.97 37.83
CA GLY A 338 0.38 28.34 38.11
C GLY A 338 1.34 27.98 36.97
N ARG A 339 2.28 27.06 37.24
CA ARG A 339 3.23 26.54 36.24
C ARG A 339 2.77 25.23 35.58
N SER A 340 1.70 24.62 36.06
CA SER A 340 1.22 23.30 35.60
C SER A 340 -0.10 23.41 34.84
N TYR A 341 -0.44 22.36 34.10
CA TYR A 341 -1.77 22.17 33.51
C TYR A 341 -2.50 21.06 34.28
N VAL A 342 -3.78 21.26 34.55
CA VAL A 342 -4.67 20.29 35.18
C VAL A 342 -5.88 20.02 34.29
N VAL A 343 -6.34 18.77 34.27
CA VAL A 343 -7.57 18.41 33.55
C VAL A 343 -8.78 18.75 34.41
N LYS A 344 -9.82 19.32 33.81
CA LYS A 344 -11.10 19.62 34.45
C LYS A 344 -12.27 19.31 33.51
N ASN A 345 -13.44 19.04 34.08
CA ASN A 345 -14.68 18.96 33.32
C ASN A 345 -14.92 20.28 32.56
N THR A 346 -15.40 20.19 31.33
CA THR A 346 -15.87 21.37 30.59
C THR A 346 -17.25 21.81 31.11
N SER A 347 -17.52 23.11 31.11
CA SER A 347 -18.82 23.66 31.52
C SER A 347 -19.90 23.58 30.43
N ASN A 348 -19.52 23.25 29.19
CA ASN A 348 -20.43 23.10 28.05
C ASN A 348 -19.91 22.01 27.09
N PRO A 349 -20.20 20.72 27.36
CA PRO A 349 -19.75 19.61 26.52
C PRO A 349 -20.57 19.53 25.24
N LEU A 350 -19.91 19.33 24.09
CA LEU A 350 -20.60 19.06 22.82
C LEU A 350 -20.93 17.57 22.67
N SER A 351 -22.08 17.28 22.05
CA SER A 351 -22.46 15.95 21.60
C SER A 351 -21.64 15.49 20.38
N LEU A 352 -21.62 14.18 20.12
CA LEU A 352 -20.97 13.64 18.92
C LEU A 352 -21.57 14.21 17.63
N GLU A 353 -22.89 14.38 17.54
CA GLU A 353 -23.54 14.95 16.35
C GLU A 353 -23.08 16.39 16.08
N GLU A 354 -22.86 17.20 17.13
CA GLU A 354 -22.31 18.55 17.01
C GLU A 354 -20.84 18.52 16.58
N VAL A 355 -20.02 17.63 17.14
CA VAL A 355 -18.61 17.49 16.72
C VAL A 355 -18.50 16.97 15.29
N ASN A 356 -19.37 16.04 14.87
CA ASN A 356 -19.43 15.52 13.51
C ASN A 356 -19.77 16.64 12.51
N LYS A 357 -20.72 17.54 12.85
CA LYS A 357 -21.01 18.74 12.04
C LYS A 357 -19.81 19.70 11.92
N LEU A 358 -18.93 19.74 12.93
CA LEU A 358 -17.73 20.58 12.97
C LEU A 358 -16.51 19.96 12.26
N LEU A 359 -16.36 18.62 12.24
CA LEU A 359 -15.14 17.94 11.77
C LEU A 359 -15.34 16.98 10.58
N GLN A 360 -16.49 16.32 10.46
CA GLN A 360 -16.68 15.24 9.48
C GLN A 360 -16.64 15.77 8.04
N CYS A 361 -15.85 15.10 7.19
CA CYS A 361 -15.58 15.49 5.81
C CYS A 361 -15.06 16.94 5.62
N LYS A 362 -14.51 17.58 6.67
CA LYS A 362 -13.94 18.94 6.59
C LYS A 362 -12.44 18.97 6.26
N SER A 363 -11.79 17.81 6.26
CA SER A 363 -10.39 17.61 5.86
C SER A 363 -10.24 16.24 5.24
N GLY A 364 -9.60 16.14 4.08
CA GLY A 364 -9.41 14.87 3.36
C GLY A 364 -8.30 14.00 3.96
N HIS A 365 -7.60 14.56 4.94
CA HIS A 365 -6.53 13.90 5.67
C HIS A 365 -6.97 13.44 7.06
N ILE A 366 -8.20 13.76 7.48
CA ILE A 366 -8.83 13.23 8.70
C ILE A 366 -9.89 12.22 8.27
N GLN A 367 -9.68 10.96 8.62
CA GLN A 367 -10.78 10.05 8.83
C GLN A 367 -11.28 10.26 10.27
N MET A 368 -12.55 10.63 10.42
CA MET A 368 -13.13 10.91 11.74
C MET A 368 -13.99 9.73 12.16
N PHE A 369 -13.62 9.12 13.27
CA PHE A 369 -14.34 8.00 13.85
C PHE A 369 -14.82 8.35 15.26
N ASP A 370 -15.97 7.81 15.61
CA ASP A 370 -16.39 7.63 16.99
C ASP A 370 -16.42 6.13 17.30
N LYS A 371 -16.80 5.78 18.53
CA LYS A 371 -16.85 4.38 18.98
C LYS A 371 -17.89 3.52 18.24
N THR A 372 -18.76 4.10 17.43
CA THR A 372 -19.79 3.41 16.65
C THR A 372 -19.47 3.29 15.16
N THR A 373 -18.42 3.99 14.69
CA THR A 373 -18.07 4.12 13.27
C THR A 373 -16.63 3.69 12.95
N MET A 374 -15.77 3.52 13.96
CA MET A 374 -14.44 2.93 13.81
C MET A 374 -14.53 1.48 13.27
N PRO A 375 -13.81 1.12 12.20
CA PRO A 375 -13.77 -0.26 11.70
C PRO A 375 -13.34 -1.27 12.76
N VAL A 376 -14.05 -2.41 12.81
CA VAL A 376 -13.86 -3.44 13.85
C VAL A 376 -12.43 -3.98 13.90
N ARG A 377 -11.74 -4.08 12.74
CA ARG A 377 -10.34 -4.51 12.63
C ARG A 377 -9.36 -3.74 13.55
N HIS A 378 -9.66 -2.48 13.89
CA HIS A 378 -8.79 -1.65 14.71
C HIS A 378 -8.89 -1.98 16.21
N HIS A 379 -9.99 -2.62 16.67
CA HIS A 379 -10.26 -2.91 18.10
C HIS A 379 -10.06 -1.70 19.05
N TYR A 380 -10.29 -0.48 18.54
CA TYR A 380 -9.85 0.78 19.17
C TYR A 380 -11.00 1.63 19.76
N THR A 381 -11.97 0.98 20.41
CA THR A 381 -13.22 1.62 20.88
C THR A 381 -13.48 1.39 22.38
N ASN A 382 -13.33 0.14 22.83
CA ASN A 382 -13.72 -0.33 24.16
C ASN A 382 -12.70 0.00 25.27
N ASN A 383 -12.38 1.29 25.42
CA ASN A 383 -11.67 1.79 26.59
C ASN A 383 -12.05 3.25 26.89
N GLN A 384 -12.20 3.59 28.17
CA GLN A 384 -12.49 4.97 28.62
C GLN A 384 -11.35 5.97 28.37
N ARG A 385 -10.13 5.48 28.12
CA ARG A 385 -8.94 6.28 27.81
C ARG A 385 -8.88 6.72 26.35
N VAL A 386 -9.61 6.03 25.48
CA VAL A 386 -9.82 6.43 24.08
C VAL A 386 -10.79 7.61 24.07
N GLY A 387 -10.46 8.64 23.28
CA GLY A 387 -11.29 9.81 23.07
C GLY A 387 -12.75 9.50 22.69
N ASP A 388 -13.64 10.45 22.94
CA ASP A 388 -15.02 10.38 22.46
C ASP A 388 -15.04 10.48 20.91
N VAL A 389 -14.09 11.21 20.31
CA VAL A 389 -13.81 11.25 18.87
C VAL A 389 -12.34 10.93 18.60
N ILE A 390 -12.11 10.08 17.60
CA ILE A 390 -10.82 9.61 17.10
C ILE A 390 -10.62 10.22 15.70
N LEU A 391 -9.44 10.74 15.44
CA LEU A 391 -9.06 11.34 14.17
C LEU A 391 -7.88 10.55 13.62
N ASP A 392 -8.18 9.49 12.87
CA ASP A 392 -7.15 8.74 12.17
C ASP A 392 -6.69 9.56 10.96
N MET A 393 -5.38 9.71 10.81
CA MET A 393 -4.81 10.58 9.80
C MET A 393 -4.41 9.78 8.58
N GLN A 394 -4.66 10.33 7.39
CA GLN A 394 -4.06 9.79 6.17
C GLN A 394 -2.52 9.74 6.33
N ASN A 395 -1.89 8.66 5.87
CA ASN A 395 -0.44 8.46 5.93
C ASN A 395 0.33 9.74 5.56
N ARG A 396 1.37 10.08 6.33
CA ARG A 396 2.18 11.32 6.28
C ARG A 396 1.60 12.57 6.95
N TRP A 397 0.34 12.56 7.41
CA TRP A 397 -0.30 13.68 8.12
C TRP A 397 -0.34 13.51 9.64
N THR A 398 -0.45 14.62 10.38
CA THR A 398 -0.81 14.57 11.80
C THR A 398 -1.91 15.57 12.10
N VAL A 399 -2.63 15.37 13.20
CA VAL A 399 -3.54 16.37 13.76
C VAL A 399 -2.93 17.03 14.99
N ALA A 400 -3.26 18.30 15.18
CA ALA A 400 -2.68 19.13 16.22
C ALA A 400 -3.70 20.10 16.82
N ARG A 401 -3.56 20.46 18.09
CA ARG A 401 -4.44 21.44 18.73
C ARG A 401 -4.31 22.81 18.07
N ASN A 402 -3.08 23.24 17.80
CA ASN A 402 -2.72 24.50 17.16
C ASN A 402 -1.28 24.52 16.62
N SER A 403 -0.87 25.59 15.92
CA SER A 403 0.43 25.73 15.25
C SER A 403 1.66 25.84 16.18
N LYS A 404 1.49 25.97 17.49
CA LYS A 404 2.61 25.94 18.47
C LYS A 404 2.96 24.53 18.95
N SER A 405 2.18 23.53 18.53
CA SER A 405 2.37 22.13 18.94
C SER A 405 3.61 21.57 18.27
N TYR A 406 4.40 20.76 18.98
CA TYR A 406 5.64 20.19 18.46
C TYR A 406 5.39 19.31 17.22
N CYS A 407 6.37 19.21 16.32
CA CYS A 407 6.32 18.44 15.07
C CYS A 407 7.65 17.72 14.82
N LEU A 408 7.56 16.54 14.22
CA LEU A 408 8.66 15.61 13.96
C LEU A 408 8.89 15.42 12.46
N LYS A 409 10.08 14.95 12.06
CA LYS A 409 10.40 14.65 10.65
C LYS A 409 10.02 13.23 10.24
N GLY A 410 10.12 12.28 11.16
CA GLY A 410 9.43 10.99 11.07
C GLY A 410 8.36 10.90 12.15
N ASN A 411 7.21 10.29 11.86
CA ASN A 411 6.24 9.88 12.87
C ASN A 411 5.56 8.55 12.50
N HIS A 412 5.03 7.86 13.49
CA HIS A 412 4.43 6.53 13.41
C HIS A 412 3.07 6.50 14.11
N GLY A 413 2.34 5.38 14.00
CA GLY A 413 0.98 5.24 14.53
C GLY A 413 -0.11 5.76 13.59
N PHE A 414 0.09 5.59 12.28
CA PHE A 414 -0.98 5.59 11.28
C PHE A 414 -1.66 4.21 11.23
N ASP A 415 -2.71 4.06 10.42
CA ASP A 415 -3.31 2.77 10.08
C ASP A 415 -2.27 1.66 9.82
N ASN A 416 -2.43 0.54 10.53
CA ASN A 416 -1.57 -0.63 10.49
C ASN A 416 -1.57 -1.39 9.15
N LEU A 417 -2.44 -1.04 8.19
CA LEU A 417 -2.39 -1.54 6.81
C LEU A 417 -1.37 -0.80 5.92
N TYR A 418 -0.93 0.41 6.28
CA TYR A 418 0.06 1.11 5.46
C TYR A 418 1.40 0.35 5.43
N LYS A 419 2.00 0.25 4.24
CA LYS A 419 3.34 -0.36 4.07
C LYS A 419 4.42 0.31 4.92
N SER A 420 4.30 1.62 5.14
CA SER A 420 5.17 2.39 6.03
C SER A 420 5.05 1.98 7.48
N MET A 421 3.88 1.47 7.93
CA MET A 421 3.60 1.04 9.31
C MET A 421 3.90 -0.45 9.57
N GLN A 422 4.30 -1.22 8.55
CA GLN A 422 4.54 -2.66 8.69
C GLN A 422 5.78 -2.96 9.53
N ALA A 423 5.66 -4.01 10.33
CA ALA A 423 6.69 -4.46 11.25
C ALA A 423 7.64 -5.49 10.62
N LEU A 424 8.93 -5.42 10.97
CA LEU A 424 9.86 -6.52 10.75
C LEU A 424 9.43 -7.74 11.59
N PHE A 425 9.61 -8.96 11.08
CA PHE A 425 9.68 -10.18 11.89
C PHE A 425 10.65 -11.18 11.26
N MET A 426 11.54 -11.74 12.07
CA MET A 426 12.39 -12.88 11.75
C MET A 426 12.53 -13.78 12.96
N ALA A 427 12.64 -15.09 12.76
CA ALA A 427 12.85 -16.05 13.83
C ALA A 427 13.83 -17.15 13.42
N HIS A 428 14.60 -17.65 14.38
CA HIS A 428 15.57 -18.71 14.16
C HIS A 428 15.78 -19.54 15.43
N GLY A 429 15.70 -20.87 15.33
CA GLY A 429 16.01 -21.73 16.48
C GLY A 429 15.68 -23.21 16.30
N PRO A 430 15.81 -24.02 17.38
CA PRO A 430 15.49 -25.44 17.40
C PRO A 430 13.99 -25.70 17.30
N ASP A 431 13.13 -24.83 17.84
CA ASP A 431 11.68 -24.98 17.72
C ASP A 431 11.15 -24.36 16.42
N PHE A 432 11.89 -23.44 15.78
CA PHE A 432 11.51 -22.85 14.49
C PHE A 432 11.94 -23.70 13.29
N ARG A 433 11.04 -23.85 12.31
CA ARG A 433 11.38 -24.36 10.97
C ARG A 433 12.41 -23.46 10.30
N GLN A 434 13.18 -24.01 9.37
CA GLN A 434 14.33 -23.33 8.76
C GLN A 434 14.07 -23.07 7.29
N GLY A 435 14.48 -21.90 6.79
CA GLY A 435 14.30 -21.52 5.38
C GLY A 435 12.84 -21.28 4.95
N ILE A 436 11.95 -20.98 5.90
CA ILE A 436 10.55 -20.63 5.61
C ILE A 436 10.39 -19.10 5.61
N GLN A 437 9.80 -18.59 4.54
CA GLN A 437 9.16 -17.28 4.51
C GLN A 437 7.69 -17.47 4.87
N SER A 438 7.19 -16.71 5.85
CA SER A 438 5.78 -16.70 6.24
C SER A 438 5.02 -15.62 5.47
N ASP A 439 3.72 -15.83 5.29
CA ASP A 439 2.79 -14.74 5.03
C ASP A 439 2.75 -13.76 6.23
N PRO A 440 2.33 -12.49 6.03
CA PRO A 440 2.18 -11.51 7.10
C PRO A 440 1.21 -11.95 8.19
N PHE A 441 1.48 -11.55 9.44
CA PHE A 441 0.64 -11.82 10.60
C PHE A 441 0.75 -10.67 11.62
N GLU A 442 -0.18 -10.60 12.56
CA GLU A 442 -0.24 -9.52 13.54
C GLU A 442 0.60 -9.78 14.80
N ASN A 443 1.15 -8.72 15.40
CA ASN A 443 2.03 -8.83 16.58
C ASN A 443 1.34 -9.40 17.83
N ILE A 444 0.00 -9.39 17.91
CA ILE A 444 -0.77 -10.00 19.01
C ILE A 444 -0.55 -11.52 19.13
N GLU A 445 -0.22 -12.19 18.02
CA GLU A 445 0.03 -13.63 17.96
C GLU A 445 1.34 -14.04 18.65
N LEU A 446 2.27 -13.08 18.84
CA LEU A 446 3.59 -13.30 19.41
C LEU A 446 3.55 -13.70 20.90
N TYR A 447 2.53 -13.29 21.65
CA TYR A 447 2.42 -13.66 23.07
C TYR A 447 2.18 -15.16 23.23
N ASN A 448 1.28 -15.74 22.43
CA ASN A 448 1.07 -17.19 22.39
C ASN A 448 2.34 -17.91 21.93
N LEU A 449 2.98 -17.44 20.85
CA LEU A 449 4.25 -17.99 20.37
C LEU A 449 5.33 -18.01 21.47
N MET A 450 5.52 -16.92 22.21
CA MET A 450 6.50 -16.87 23.31
C MET A 450 6.15 -17.84 24.44
N CYS A 451 4.87 -18.01 24.78
CA CYS A 451 4.44 -19.00 25.77
C CYS A 451 4.77 -20.43 25.31
N GLU A 452 4.52 -20.75 24.04
CA GLU A 452 4.84 -22.05 23.43
C GLU A 452 6.34 -22.31 23.36
N LEU A 453 7.17 -21.29 23.15
CA LEU A 453 8.64 -21.43 23.19
C LEU A 453 9.17 -21.63 24.63
N LEU A 454 8.57 -20.97 25.61
CA LEU A 454 8.92 -21.10 27.03
C LEU A 454 8.35 -22.36 27.70
N LYS A 455 7.43 -23.06 27.02
CA LYS A 455 6.65 -24.21 27.53
C LYS A 455 5.84 -23.84 28.78
N ILE A 456 5.08 -22.75 28.66
CA ILE A 456 4.17 -22.21 29.68
C ILE A 456 2.79 -21.98 29.06
N SER A 457 1.73 -22.05 29.87
CA SER A 457 0.38 -21.71 29.40
C SER A 457 0.22 -20.19 29.27
N PRO A 458 -0.35 -19.68 28.16
CA PRO A 458 -0.65 -18.26 28.00
C PRO A 458 -1.79 -17.82 28.93
N ALA A 459 -1.73 -16.56 29.41
CA ALA A 459 -2.91 -15.90 29.97
C ALA A 459 -3.91 -15.55 28.85
N PRO A 460 -5.20 -15.29 29.17
CA PRO A 460 -6.18 -14.84 28.18
C PRO A 460 -5.70 -13.61 27.41
N ASN A 461 -5.70 -13.70 26.07
CA ASN A 461 -5.20 -12.69 25.16
C ASN A 461 -5.94 -12.78 23.81
N ASN A 462 -5.73 -11.80 22.92
CA ASN A 462 -6.44 -11.71 21.64
C ASN A 462 -5.82 -12.55 20.50
N GLY A 463 -4.61 -13.09 20.67
CA GLY A 463 -3.96 -13.93 19.68
C GLY A 463 -4.68 -15.27 19.50
N THR A 464 -4.77 -15.74 18.26
CA THR A 464 -5.42 -16.99 17.88
C THR A 464 -4.47 -18.17 18.04
N MET A 465 -4.69 -19.00 19.07
CA MET A 465 -3.85 -20.17 19.32
C MET A 465 -3.79 -21.11 18.10
N GLY A 466 -2.57 -21.36 17.61
CA GLY A 466 -2.32 -22.18 16.42
C GLY A 466 -2.06 -21.40 15.12
N SER A 467 -2.35 -20.09 15.07
CA SER A 467 -2.11 -19.22 13.90
C SER A 467 -0.68 -19.28 13.36
N LEU A 468 0.31 -19.42 14.25
CA LEU A 468 1.74 -19.48 13.94
C LEU A 468 2.36 -20.90 14.02
N ASN A 469 1.53 -21.95 14.05
CA ASN A 469 2.01 -23.34 14.15
C ASN A 469 2.86 -23.78 12.93
N HIS A 470 2.66 -23.18 11.77
CA HIS A 470 3.49 -23.40 10.58
C HIS A 470 4.93 -22.94 10.76
N LEU A 471 5.21 -22.01 11.67
CA LEU A 471 6.58 -21.59 12.01
C LEU A 471 7.31 -22.64 12.86
N LEU A 472 6.59 -23.53 13.55
CA LEU A 472 7.16 -24.46 14.54
C LEU A 472 7.48 -25.84 13.95
N ARG A 473 8.63 -26.42 14.33
CA ARG A 473 9.02 -27.81 14.00
C ARG A 473 8.16 -28.84 14.74
N ARG A 474 7.67 -28.47 15.93
CA ARG A 474 6.84 -29.29 16.82
C ARG A 474 5.72 -28.40 17.39
N PRO A 475 4.68 -28.11 16.59
CA PRO A 475 3.56 -27.29 17.05
C PRO A 475 2.81 -27.98 18.20
N PRO A 476 2.25 -27.22 19.15
CA PRO A 476 1.32 -27.74 20.15
C PRO A 476 0.01 -28.22 19.50
N ALA A 477 -0.74 -29.05 20.22
CA ALA A 477 -2.11 -29.35 19.85
C ALA A 477 -2.99 -28.11 20.07
N ILE A 478 -3.81 -27.76 19.08
CA ILE A 478 -4.78 -26.66 19.18
C ILE A 478 -5.97 -27.14 20.02
N PRO A 479 -6.42 -26.38 21.04
CA PRO A 479 -7.62 -26.74 21.80
C PRO A 479 -8.86 -26.77 20.89
N THR A 480 -9.57 -27.89 20.88
CA THR A 480 -10.87 -28.00 20.19
C THR A 480 -11.91 -27.11 20.88
N LEU A 481 -12.42 -26.12 20.15
CA LEU A 481 -13.54 -25.28 20.59
C LEU A 481 -14.84 -26.10 20.71
N ASN A 482 -15.65 -25.79 21.72
CA ASN A 482 -16.98 -26.38 21.85
C ASN A 482 -17.92 -25.77 20.80
N ARG A 483 -18.45 -26.60 19.92
CA ARG A 483 -19.36 -26.20 18.83
C ARG A 483 -20.76 -26.77 19.07
N THR A 484 -21.80 -25.99 18.80
CA THR A 484 -23.20 -26.42 18.95
C THR A 484 -23.81 -26.67 17.59
N MET A 485 -24.30 -27.90 17.35
CA MET A 485 -24.99 -28.24 16.10
C MET A 485 -26.40 -27.61 16.07
N SER A 486 -26.57 -26.56 15.25
CA SER A 486 -27.89 -25.99 14.97
C SER A 486 -28.83 -27.02 14.31
N PRO A 487 -30.06 -27.22 14.82
CA PRO A 487 -31.05 -28.11 14.23
C PRO A 487 -31.58 -27.58 12.90
N VAL A 488 -32.19 -28.43 12.07
CA VAL A 488 -32.94 -27.98 10.87
C VAL A 488 -34.20 -27.24 11.32
N CYS A 489 -34.55 -26.14 10.65
CA CYS A 489 -35.78 -25.40 10.95
C CYS A 489 -37.02 -26.23 10.60
N SER A 490 -37.98 -26.29 11.52
CA SER A 490 -39.28 -26.95 11.32
C SER A 490 -40.38 -26.19 12.05
N HIS A 491 -41.46 -25.82 11.34
CA HIS A 491 -42.61 -25.14 11.94
C HIS A 491 -43.87 -26.02 11.86
N ASN A 492 -44.29 -26.60 13.00
CA ASN A 492 -45.34 -27.61 13.05
C ASN A 492 -46.78 -27.07 13.16
N LYS A 493 -46.99 -25.75 13.02
CA LYS A 493 -48.31 -25.11 13.07
C LYS A 493 -48.69 -24.56 11.70
N THR A 494 -50.00 -24.49 11.42
CA THR A 494 -50.55 -23.73 10.29
C THR A 494 -49.95 -22.32 10.28
N VAL A 495 -49.20 -22.01 9.23
CA VAL A 495 -48.49 -20.72 9.09
C VAL A 495 -49.52 -19.60 9.09
N SER A 496 -49.45 -18.73 10.09
CA SER A 496 -50.27 -17.52 10.14
C SER A 496 -49.82 -16.59 9.01
N ILE A 497 -50.67 -16.40 8.00
CA ILE A 497 -50.43 -15.43 6.93
C ILE A 497 -50.39 -14.03 7.60
N PRO A 498 -49.27 -13.30 7.55
CA PRO A 498 -49.24 -11.93 8.06
C PRO A 498 -50.17 -11.03 7.21
N GLY A 499 -50.54 -9.85 7.72
CA GLY A 499 -51.50 -8.94 7.07
C GLY A 499 -51.10 -8.49 5.64
N GLN A 500 -51.95 -7.66 5.02
CA GLN A 500 -51.68 -7.09 3.67
C GLN A 500 -50.42 -6.21 3.68
N ASP A 501 -49.27 -6.83 3.42
CA ASP A 501 -47.97 -6.19 3.56
C ASP A 501 -46.97 -6.92 2.65
N CYS A 502 -46.68 -6.36 1.48
CA CYS A 502 -45.69 -6.83 0.50
C CYS A 502 -45.68 -8.31 0.00
N PHE A 503 -46.56 -9.19 0.49
CA PHE A 503 -46.57 -10.62 0.12
C PHE A 503 -47.18 -10.95 -1.26
N CYS A 504 -46.57 -11.88 -1.99
CA CYS A 504 -47.01 -12.37 -3.30
C CYS A 504 -48.31 -13.19 -3.24
N SER A 505 -49.46 -12.54 -3.47
CA SER A 505 -50.78 -13.19 -3.63
C SER A 505 -51.17 -14.17 -2.50
N HIS A 506 -50.58 -14.01 -1.31
CA HIS A 506 -50.70 -14.91 -0.16
C HIS A 506 -50.41 -16.41 -0.43
N LYS A 507 -49.58 -16.74 -1.44
CA LYS A 507 -49.21 -18.14 -1.71
C LYS A 507 -48.08 -18.61 -0.78
N VAL A 508 -48.37 -19.57 0.09
CA VAL A 508 -47.36 -20.32 0.83
C VAL A 508 -46.66 -21.28 -0.14
N GLN A 509 -45.34 -21.17 -0.26
CA GLN A 509 -44.54 -22.04 -1.13
C GLN A 509 -43.91 -23.17 -0.29
N SER A 510 -44.20 -24.42 -0.65
CA SER A 510 -43.60 -25.60 0.00
C SER A 510 -42.42 -26.10 -0.83
N PHE A 511 -41.22 -25.63 -0.48
CA PHE A 511 -39.98 -26.10 -1.10
C PHE A 511 -39.47 -27.34 -0.38
N THR A 512 -39.39 -28.46 -1.12
CA THR A 512 -38.85 -29.75 -0.65
C THR A 512 -37.40 -29.93 -1.10
N SER A 513 -36.58 -28.91 -0.88
CA SER A 513 -35.16 -28.95 -1.23
C SER A 513 -34.39 -29.81 -0.23
N ASN A 514 -33.88 -30.94 -0.71
CA ASN A 514 -32.96 -31.84 0.02
C ASN A 514 -31.49 -31.52 -0.29
N THR A 515 -31.14 -30.28 -0.62
CA THR A 515 -29.76 -29.86 -0.87
C THR A 515 -28.90 -30.08 0.37
N VAL A 516 -28.01 -31.07 0.26
CA VAL A 516 -26.94 -31.29 1.22
C VAL A 516 -25.95 -30.13 1.07
N TYR A 517 -25.70 -29.39 2.15
CA TYR A 517 -24.68 -28.35 2.17
C TYR A 517 -23.32 -28.97 1.82
N SER A 518 -22.74 -28.54 0.71
CA SER A 518 -21.52 -29.12 0.12
C SER A 518 -20.45 -28.05 -0.06
N SER A 519 -19.88 -27.60 1.06
CA SER A 519 -18.65 -26.78 1.07
C SER A 519 -17.45 -27.62 1.51
N PRO A 520 -16.30 -27.54 0.82
CA PRO A 520 -15.05 -28.13 1.29
C PRO A 520 -14.46 -27.40 2.51
N PHE A 521 -14.91 -26.18 2.79
CA PHE A 521 -14.45 -25.37 3.93
C PHE A 521 -15.27 -25.63 5.20
N GLY A 522 -16.37 -26.38 5.09
CA GLY A 522 -17.22 -26.76 6.21
C GLY A 522 -18.21 -25.68 6.62
N LYS A 523 -19.27 -26.12 7.30
CA LYS A 523 -20.44 -25.31 7.63
C LYS A 523 -20.14 -24.33 8.78
N PRO A 524 -20.67 -23.09 8.75
CA PRO A 524 -20.61 -22.22 9.92
C PRO A 524 -21.35 -22.83 11.12
N GLU A 525 -20.71 -22.83 12.30
CA GLU A 525 -21.23 -23.47 13.53
C GLU A 525 -21.24 -22.48 14.71
N MET A 526 -22.28 -22.51 15.54
CA MET A 526 -22.38 -21.60 16.69
C MET A 526 -21.44 -22.05 17.82
N SER A 527 -20.62 -21.12 18.32
CA SER A 527 -19.82 -21.26 19.54
C SER A 527 -20.51 -20.66 20.78
N VAL A 528 -21.64 -19.97 20.58
CA VAL A 528 -22.48 -19.33 21.62
C VAL A 528 -23.88 -19.95 21.67
N ALA A 529 -24.58 -19.74 22.78
CA ALA A 529 -25.92 -20.30 23.02
C ALA A 529 -27.03 -19.41 22.42
N GLU A 530 -27.22 -19.49 21.10
CA GLU A 530 -28.28 -18.79 20.37
C GLU A 530 -29.25 -19.77 19.66
N ASP A 531 -30.55 -19.46 19.60
CA ASP A 531 -31.54 -20.30 18.91
C ASP A 531 -31.52 -20.11 17.38
N VAL A 532 -30.43 -20.60 16.77
CA VAL A 532 -30.23 -20.64 15.32
C VAL A 532 -30.62 -22.02 14.78
N CYS A 533 -31.49 -22.04 13.76
CA CYS A 533 -31.82 -23.25 13.01
C CYS A 533 -31.41 -23.12 11.53
N ILE A 534 -31.30 -24.26 10.84
CA ILE A 534 -30.78 -24.34 9.47
C ILE A 534 -31.91 -24.36 8.44
N LEU A 535 -31.79 -23.48 7.44
CA LEU A 535 -32.60 -23.47 6.24
C LEU A 535 -31.75 -23.88 5.04
N SER A 536 -32.17 -24.92 4.34
CA SER A 536 -31.63 -25.29 3.03
C SER A 536 -32.63 -24.92 1.92
N ASN A 537 -32.13 -24.33 0.85
CA ASN A 537 -32.80 -24.03 -0.41
C ASN A 537 -31.91 -24.52 -1.57
N ASN A 538 -32.32 -24.41 -2.83
CA ASN A 538 -31.54 -24.98 -3.94
C ASN A 538 -30.16 -24.32 -4.14
N ASP A 539 -30.07 -23.00 -4.05
CA ASP A 539 -28.83 -22.23 -4.27
C ASP A 539 -28.15 -21.79 -2.96
N THR A 540 -28.83 -21.86 -1.81
CA THR A 540 -28.39 -21.25 -0.54
C THR A 540 -28.61 -22.16 0.68
N VAL A 541 -27.74 -22.02 1.68
CA VAL A 541 -27.95 -22.55 3.03
C VAL A 541 -27.73 -21.45 4.06
N SER A 542 -28.65 -21.29 5.00
CA SER A 542 -28.66 -20.19 5.97
C SER A 542 -28.83 -20.68 7.41
N GLY A 543 -28.17 -20.00 8.34
CA GLY A 543 -28.46 -20.03 9.76
C GLY A 543 -29.47 -18.94 10.10
N TYR A 544 -30.72 -19.31 10.38
CA TYR A 544 -31.79 -18.40 10.75
C TYR A 544 -31.92 -18.33 12.27
N SER A 545 -31.72 -17.14 12.84
CA SER A 545 -31.90 -16.90 14.27
C SER A 545 -33.38 -16.65 14.56
N LYS A 546 -34.00 -17.51 15.37
CA LYS A 546 -35.40 -17.32 15.79
C LYS A 546 -35.55 -16.12 16.72
N THR A 547 -34.48 -15.77 17.45
CA THR A 547 -34.45 -14.62 18.37
C THR A 547 -34.40 -13.29 17.61
N HIS A 548 -33.54 -13.20 16.58
CA HIS A 548 -33.43 -11.99 15.76
C HIS A 548 -34.46 -11.91 14.61
N GLY A 549 -35.14 -13.02 14.31
CA GLY A 549 -36.12 -13.10 13.23
C GLY A 549 -35.52 -13.05 11.82
N MET A 550 -34.21 -13.24 11.67
CA MET A 550 -33.48 -13.03 10.42
C MET A 550 -32.25 -13.96 10.30
N PRO A 551 -31.63 -14.10 9.10
CA PRO A 551 -30.42 -14.90 8.94
C PRO A 551 -29.19 -14.22 9.55
N VAL A 552 -28.50 -14.94 10.42
CA VAL A 552 -27.18 -14.55 10.97
C VAL A 552 -26.03 -14.97 10.06
N TRP A 553 -26.26 -15.94 9.17
CA TRP A 553 -25.39 -16.27 8.04
C TRP A 553 -26.18 -16.91 6.89
N THR A 554 -25.68 -16.74 5.66
CA THR A 554 -26.13 -17.40 4.43
C THR A 554 -24.91 -17.69 3.57
N SER A 555 -24.70 -18.96 3.20
CA SER A 555 -23.62 -19.43 2.33
C SER A 555 -24.18 -19.94 0.99
N PHE A 556 -23.44 -19.65 -0.08
CA PHE A 556 -23.71 -20.09 -1.45
C PHE A 556 -22.41 -20.18 -2.28
N ILE A 557 -22.44 -20.94 -3.38
CA ILE A 557 -21.33 -21.00 -4.34
C ILE A 557 -21.71 -20.24 -5.62
N LEU A 558 -20.94 -19.20 -5.93
CA LEU A 558 -21.08 -18.40 -7.15
C LEU A 558 -20.19 -18.98 -8.26
N TYR A 559 -20.82 -19.34 -9.39
CA TYR A 559 -20.14 -19.79 -10.62
C TYR A 559 -20.22 -18.71 -11.71
N PRO A 560 -19.37 -18.73 -12.76
CA PRO A 560 -19.37 -17.73 -13.84
C PRO A 560 -20.66 -17.59 -14.66
N ASN A 561 -20.69 -16.54 -15.48
CA ASN A 561 -21.77 -16.15 -16.38
C ASN A 561 -23.07 -15.76 -15.65
N LYS A 562 -22.91 -14.97 -14.59
CA LYS A 562 -24.00 -14.38 -13.80
C LYS A 562 -24.12 -12.89 -14.08
N THR A 563 -25.34 -12.39 -13.96
CA THR A 563 -25.70 -10.98 -14.13
C THR A 563 -26.61 -10.57 -12.99
N ILE A 564 -26.35 -9.41 -12.37
CA ILE A 564 -27.34 -8.78 -11.50
C ILE A 564 -28.47 -8.28 -12.40
N ASP A 565 -29.56 -9.05 -12.47
CA ASP A 565 -30.85 -8.50 -12.84
C ASP A 565 -31.31 -7.56 -11.73
N ASN A 566 -31.90 -6.43 -12.10
CA ASN A 566 -32.49 -5.49 -11.15
C ASN A 566 -33.67 -6.15 -10.43
N MET A 567 -33.44 -6.72 -9.24
CA MET A 567 -34.48 -7.23 -8.34
C MET A 567 -35.45 -6.11 -7.96
N THR A 568 -36.45 -5.91 -8.80
CA THR A 568 -37.59 -5.01 -8.61
C THR A 568 -38.81 -5.81 -8.14
N GLY A 569 -38.55 -6.76 -7.24
CA GLY A 569 -39.57 -7.59 -6.61
C GLY A 569 -40.08 -6.96 -5.33
N ASN A 570 -41.12 -6.12 -5.42
CA ASN A 570 -41.90 -5.63 -4.25
C ASN A 570 -42.74 -6.74 -3.58
N CYS A 571 -42.27 -7.99 -3.63
CA CYS A 571 -43.08 -9.20 -3.55
C CYS A 571 -42.32 -10.27 -2.76
N VAL A 572 -42.75 -10.53 -1.53
CA VAL A 572 -42.17 -11.54 -0.63
C VAL A 572 -43.02 -12.81 -0.66
N ASN A 573 -42.38 -13.98 -0.64
CA ASN A 573 -43.01 -15.29 -0.46
C ASN A 573 -42.89 -15.74 1.01
N ILE A 574 -43.90 -16.41 1.53
CA ILE A 574 -43.91 -16.89 2.92
C ILE A 574 -43.14 -18.21 3.01
N ASP A 575 -42.06 -18.26 3.80
CA ASP A 575 -41.35 -19.50 4.13
C ASP A 575 -42.13 -20.28 5.21
N PRO A 576 -42.63 -21.51 4.92
CA PRO A 576 -43.32 -22.33 5.91
C PRO A 576 -42.40 -23.01 6.92
N LYS A 577 -41.07 -22.95 6.76
CA LYS A 577 -40.09 -23.56 7.68
C LYS A 577 -39.91 -22.75 8.98
N VAL A 578 -40.34 -21.49 9.00
CA VAL A 578 -40.20 -20.54 10.13
C VAL A 578 -41.48 -19.73 10.36
N GLN A 579 -41.59 -19.12 11.55
CA GLN A 579 -42.65 -18.15 11.83
C GLN A 579 -42.33 -16.83 11.10
N SER A 580 -42.97 -16.61 9.96
CA SER A 580 -42.78 -15.37 9.18
C SER A 580 -43.38 -14.16 9.91
N LEU A 581 -42.63 -13.05 9.91
CA LEU A 581 -43.07 -11.72 10.38
C LEU A 581 -43.60 -10.87 9.20
N PRO A 582 -44.46 -9.86 9.44
CA PRO A 582 -44.85 -8.86 8.44
C PRO A 582 -43.65 -8.11 7.83
N CYS A 583 -43.75 -7.65 6.58
CA CYS A 583 -42.69 -6.84 5.95
C CYS A 583 -42.44 -5.51 6.69
N SER A 584 -43.45 -4.99 7.38
CA SER A 584 -43.43 -3.81 8.24
C SER A 584 -42.58 -3.98 9.51
N SER A 585 -42.38 -5.20 10.02
CA SER A 585 -41.42 -5.44 11.12
C SER A 585 -39.97 -5.15 10.72
N TYR A 586 -39.68 -5.06 9.42
CA TYR A 586 -38.37 -4.75 8.83
C TYR A 586 -38.30 -3.37 8.16
N ARG A 587 -39.38 -2.56 8.24
CA ARG A 587 -39.48 -1.26 7.57
C ARG A 587 -39.83 -0.16 8.56
N ASN A 588 -39.09 0.94 8.51
CA ASN A 588 -39.43 2.17 9.21
C ASN A 588 -39.06 3.37 8.33
N ASP A 589 -40.07 3.99 7.74
CA ASP A 589 -39.91 5.13 6.83
C ASP A 589 -39.28 6.35 7.52
N ASN A 590 -39.59 6.59 8.80
CA ASN A 590 -39.00 7.69 9.58
C ASN A 590 -37.50 7.48 9.82
N MET A 591 -37.04 6.22 9.91
CA MET A 591 -35.63 5.88 10.00
C MET A 591 -34.95 5.68 8.64
N SER A 592 -35.69 5.79 7.53
CA SER A 592 -35.22 5.42 6.18
C SER A 592 -34.69 3.97 6.11
N VAL A 593 -35.39 3.04 6.78
CA VAL A 593 -35.09 1.60 6.80
C VAL A 593 -36.16 0.83 6.04
N SER A 594 -35.75 -0.13 5.22
CA SER A 594 -36.64 -1.05 4.50
C SER A 594 -36.15 -2.49 4.58
N HIS A 595 -37.06 -3.44 4.38
CA HIS A 595 -36.69 -4.82 4.13
C HIS A 595 -35.85 -4.94 2.85
N HIS A 596 -34.84 -5.82 2.89
CA HIS A 596 -34.08 -6.26 1.74
C HIS A 596 -33.78 -7.75 1.88
N PHE A 597 -33.46 -8.43 0.77
CA PHE A 597 -33.00 -9.82 0.83
C PHE A 597 -31.49 -9.85 1.05
N ILE A 598 -31.01 -10.67 1.99
CA ILE A 598 -29.57 -10.81 2.24
C ILE A 598 -28.84 -11.49 1.06
N PHE A 599 -29.57 -12.28 0.28
CA PHE A 599 -29.10 -12.96 -0.92
C PHE A 599 -29.75 -12.35 -2.17
N ASN A 600 -28.94 -12.06 -3.20
CA ASN A 600 -29.40 -11.46 -4.46
C ASN A 600 -29.65 -12.53 -5.52
N SER A 601 -30.83 -12.54 -6.14
CA SER A 601 -31.18 -13.52 -7.20
C SER A 601 -30.29 -13.45 -8.43
N GLY A 602 -29.56 -12.35 -8.68
CA GLY A 602 -28.54 -12.26 -9.74
C GLY A 602 -27.42 -13.30 -9.62
N PHE A 603 -27.26 -13.94 -8.46
CA PHE A 603 -26.29 -15.02 -8.23
C PHE A 603 -26.82 -16.43 -8.63
N CYS A 604 -28.11 -16.57 -8.96
CA CYS A 604 -28.79 -17.86 -9.11
C CYS A 604 -28.45 -18.65 -10.38
N VAL A 605 -28.61 -19.97 -10.32
CA VAL A 605 -28.76 -20.79 -11.53
C VAL A 605 -30.16 -20.57 -12.13
N LYS A 606 -30.29 -20.59 -13.47
CA LYS A 606 -31.55 -20.24 -14.15
C LYS A 606 -32.75 -21.04 -13.62
N ASN A 607 -33.86 -20.35 -13.36
CA ASN A 607 -35.17 -20.83 -12.87
C ASN A 607 -35.32 -21.09 -11.35
N SER A 608 -34.67 -20.33 -10.46
CA SER A 608 -34.91 -20.40 -8.99
C SER A 608 -35.54 -19.16 -8.34
N ASP A 609 -36.02 -18.19 -9.13
CA ASP A 609 -36.51 -16.86 -8.70
C ASP A 609 -37.54 -16.85 -7.55
N LEU A 610 -38.30 -17.94 -7.39
CA LEU A 610 -39.34 -18.09 -6.36
C LEU A 610 -38.81 -18.48 -4.97
N GLU A 611 -37.62 -19.09 -4.86
CA GLU A 611 -37.01 -19.47 -3.57
C GLU A 611 -36.26 -18.30 -2.91
N ASN A 612 -35.85 -17.31 -3.70
CA ASN A 612 -34.95 -16.23 -3.24
C ASN A 612 -35.69 -14.96 -2.79
N SER A 613 -37.03 -14.99 -2.83
CA SER A 613 -37.92 -13.95 -2.30
C SER A 613 -38.57 -14.35 -0.97
N LEU A 614 -38.03 -15.35 -0.28
CA LEU A 614 -38.58 -15.88 0.98
C LEU A 614 -38.44 -14.89 2.16
N SER A 615 -39.47 -14.83 2.99
CA SER A 615 -39.54 -14.06 4.23
C SER A 615 -38.41 -14.36 5.21
N SER A 616 -37.89 -15.59 5.20
CA SER A 616 -36.75 -16.03 6.01
C SER A 616 -35.39 -15.48 5.56
N SER A 617 -35.32 -14.85 4.38
CA SER A 617 -34.13 -14.19 3.85
C SER A 617 -34.17 -12.65 4.02
N LEU A 618 -35.20 -12.12 4.67
CA LEU A 618 -35.34 -10.68 4.90
C LEU A 618 -34.43 -10.18 6.02
N VAL A 619 -33.83 -9.02 5.77
CA VAL A 619 -33.03 -8.26 6.73
C VAL A 619 -33.37 -6.76 6.60
N PRO A 620 -33.32 -5.97 7.69
CA PRO A 620 -33.61 -4.53 7.63
C PRO A 620 -32.37 -3.74 7.22
N MET A 621 -32.46 -2.96 6.15
CA MET A 621 -31.37 -2.12 5.66
C MET A 621 -31.77 -0.65 5.55
N TYR A 622 -30.89 0.25 6.01
CA TYR A 622 -30.94 1.67 5.69
C TYR A 622 -30.85 1.88 4.18
N HIS A 623 -31.70 2.73 3.60
CA HIS A 623 -31.71 2.99 2.16
C HIS A 623 -30.34 3.38 1.60
N ARG A 624 -29.59 4.26 2.29
CA ARG A 624 -28.25 4.69 1.86
C ARG A 624 -27.16 3.63 1.98
N PHE A 625 -27.33 2.66 2.88
CA PHE A 625 -26.42 1.53 2.98
C PHE A 625 -26.66 0.56 1.82
N ARG A 626 -27.94 0.24 1.57
CA ARG A 626 -28.42 -0.62 0.48
C ARG A 626 -28.02 -0.08 -0.90
N ASP A 627 -28.39 1.16 -1.20
CA ASP A 627 -28.24 1.82 -2.51
C ASP A 627 -26.82 2.39 -2.76
N GLY A 628 -25.88 2.11 -1.84
CA GLY A 628 -24.49 2.57 -1.89
C GLY A 628 -23.52 1.41 -1.75
N ILE A 629 -22.81 1.36 -0.63
CA ILE A 629 -21.74 0.38 -0.38
C ILE A 629 -22.19 -1.07 -0.54
N TRP A 630 -23.42 -1.41 -0.17
CA TRP A 630 -23.94 -2.78 -0.33
C TRP A 630 -24.06 -3.17 -1.81
N GLU A 631 -24.74 -2.35 -2.62
CA GLU A 631 -24.87 -2.59 -4.06
C GLU A 631 -23.50 -2.59 -4.77
N TYR A 632 -22.58 -1.70 -4.39
CA TYR A 632 -21.20 -1.70 -4.89
C TYR A 632 -20.50 -3.04 -4.58
N THR A 633 -20.57 -3.50 -3.33
CA THR A 633 -19.92 -4.74 -2.89
C THR A 633 -20.51 -5.97 -3.58
N MET A 634 -21.84 -6.01 -3.79
CA MET A 634 -22.49 -7.10 -4.54
C MET A 634 -22.06 -7.15 -6.01
N LYS A 635 -21.83 -6.00 -6.65
CA LYS A 635 -21.28 -5.92 -8.02
C LYS A 635 -19.83 -6.43 -8.06
N LEU A 636 -19.00 -6.03 -7.10
CA LEU A 636 -17.62 -6.49 -7.00
C LEU A 636 -17.52 -8.03 -6.81
N ILE A 637 -18.38 -8.60 -5.97
CA ILE A 637 -18.51 -10.06 -5.78
C ILE A 637 -18.92 -10.76 -7.10
N LEU A 638 -19.84 -10.16 -7.87
CA LEU A 638 -20.23 -10.68 -9.18
C LEU A 638 -19.04 -10.71 -10.15
N ASP A 639 -18.29 -9.61 -10.22
CA ASP A 639 -17.12 -9.49 -11.10
C ASP A 639 -16.04 -10.52 -10.75
N TYR A 640 -15.80 -10.76 -9.46
CA TYR A 640 -14.90 -11.82 -8.99
C TYR A 640 -15.39 -13.22 -9.37
N GLY A 641 -16.68 -13.52 -9.15
CA GLY A 641 -17.28 -14.81 -9.51
C GLY A 641 -17.25 -15.09 -11.01
N ASN A 642 -17.42 -14.05 -11.85
CA ASN A 642 -17.35 -14.17 -13.31
C ASN A 642 -15.94 -14.45 -13.86
N GLN A 643 -14.89 -14.31 -13.04
CA GLN A 643 -13.49 -14.52 -13.45
C GLN A 643 -12.88 -15.84 -12.90
N ARG A 644 -13.62 -16.58 -12.06
CA ARG A 644 -13.09 -17.70 -11.27
C ARG A 644 -13.91 -18.98 -11.45
N SER A 645 -13.28 -20.14 -11.34
CA SER A 645 -13.95 -21.45 -11.46
C SER A 645 -14.71 -21.85 -10.18
N GLY A 646 -15.67 -21.02 -9.78
CA GLY A 646 -16.40 -21.16 -8.53
C GLY A 646 -15.78 -20.36 -7.38
N MET A 647 -16.63 -19.87 -6.48
CA MET A 647 -16.27 -19.06 -5.32
C MET A 647 -17.35 -19.23 -4.24
N GLU A 648 -17.00 -19.60 -3.01
CA GLU A 648 -17.97 -19.58 -1.91
C GLU A 648 -18.07 -18.16 -1.34
N VAL A 649 -19.30 -17.73 -1.06
CA VAL A 649 -19.60 -16.45 -0.43
C VAL A 649 -20.50 -16.72 0.78
N ILE A 650 -20.10 -16.19 1.93
CA ILE A 650 -20.85 -16.26 3.19
C ILE A 650 -21.19 -14.84 3.61
N ILE A 651 -22.47 -14.54 3.81
CA ILE A 651 -22.98 -13.20 4.11
C ILE A 651 -23.87 -13.27 5.35
N GLY A 652 -23.75 -12.33 6.29
CA GLY A 652 -24.54 -12.36 7.53
C GLY A 652 -24.74 -11.01 8.21
N SER A 653 -25.60 -11.03 9.24
CA SER A 653 -25.89 -9.89 10.11
C SER A 653 -25.14 -10.02 11.44
N ALA A 654 -24.76 -8.89 12.06
CA ALA A 654 -24.04 -8.89 13.34
C ALA A 654 -24.48 -7.76 14.29
N PHE A 655 -24.40 -8.03 15.60
CA PHE A 655 -24.95 -7.19 16.67
C PHE A 655 -23.87 -6.92 17.73
N ASP A 656 -23.48 -5.65 17.83
CA ASP A 656 -22.47 -5.09 18.72
C ASP A 656 -22.95 -3.68 19.13
N ASN A 657 -23.92 -3.60 20.05
CA ASN A 657 -24.47 -2.31 20.48
C ASN A 657 -23.53 -1.60 21.45
N ASN A 658 -22.83 -2.37 22.29
CA ASN A 658 -21.89 -1.89 23.32
C ASN A 658 -20.50 -1.49 22.78
N ARG A 659 -20.16 -1.89 21.54
CA ARG A 659 -18.92 -1.51 20.81
C ARG A 659 -17.64 -2.13 21.36
N ASP A 660 -17.75 -3.38 21.83
CA ASP A 660 -16.61 -4.19 22.25
C ASP A 660 -16.07 -5.15 21.18
N GLY A 661 -16.75 -5.28 20.04
CA GLY A 661 -16.35 -6.16 18.94
C GLY A 661 -16.59 -7.64 19.22
N LEU A 662 -17.40 -7.96 20.23
CA LEU A 662 -17.81 -9.31 20.61
C LEU A 662 -19.30 -9.52 20.29
N TRP A 663 -19.72 -10.78 20.23
CA TRP A 663 -21.12 -11.16 20.10
C TRP A 663 -21.93 -10.72 21.32
N GLU A 664 -23.05 -10.01 21.05
CA GLU A 664 -24.01 -9.59 22.06
C GLU A 664 -25.30 -10.43 21.96
N ALA A 665 -25.81 -10.88 23.11
CA ALA A 665 -27.18 -11.39 23.21
C ALA A 665 -28.19 -10.22 23.24
N VAL A 666 -29.40 -10.42 22.71
CA VAL A 666 -30.46 -9.39 22.75
C VAL A 666 -30.66 -8.84 24.16
N SER A 667 -30.58 -7.52 24.28
CA SER A 667 -30.48 -6.77 25.53
C SER A 667 -31.39 -5.53 25.52
N ASN A 668 -31.42 -4.78 26.63
CA ASN A 668 -32.10 -3.48 26.68
C ASN A 668 -31.39 -2.39 25.86
N GLU A 669 -30.14 -2.63 25.40
CA GLU A 669 -29.38 -1.70 24.55
C GLU A 669 -29.56 -2.01 23.06
N THR A 670 -30.15 -3.16 22.72
CA THR A 670 -30.48 -3.56 21.35
C THR A 670 -31.43 -2.55 20.71
N LYS A 671 -31.05 -2.02 19.54
CA LYS A 671 -31.91 -1.15 18.72
C LYS A 671 -32.85 -2.00 17.86
N TYR A 672 -34.08 -1.55 17.70
CA TYR A 672 -35.10 -2.22 16.88
C TYR A 672 -35.57 -1.30 15.75
N VAL A 673 -36.12 -1.90 14.69
CA VAL A 673 -36.71 -1.16 13.56
C VAL A 673 -37.96 -0.37 14.01
N SER A 674 -38.75 -0.94 14.90
CA SER A 674 -39.95 -0.36 15.53
C SER A 674 -40.24 -1.10 16.85
N GLU A 675 -41.23 -0.66 17.63
CA GLU A 675 -41.58 -1.27 18.93
C GLU A 675 -41.96 -2.76 18.80
N ASP A 676 -42.65 -3.15 17.73
CA ASP A 676 -42.96 -4.54 17.33
C ASP A 676 -42.08 -5.05 16.17
N GLY A 677 -40.93 -4.41 15.94
CA GLY A 677 -40.02 -4.67 14.83
C GLY A 677 -38.94 -5.71 15.14
N VAL A 678 -38.15 -6.09 14.14
CA VAL A 678 -36.94 -6.89 14.36
C VAL A 678 -35.79 -6.03 14.95
N PRO A 679 -34.82 -6.63 15.65
CA PRO A 679 -33.54 -5.99 15.95
C PRO A 679 -32.88 -5.43 14.69
N LEU A 680 -32.24 -4.27 14.81
CA LEU A 680 -31.51 -3.62 13.71
C LEU A 680 -30.04 -4.04 13.77
N PRO A 681 -29.49 -4.75 12.77
CA PRO A 681 -28.09 -5.14 12.75
C PRO A 681 -27.18 -3.91 12.85
N THR A 682 -26.09 -4.06 13.59
CA THR A 682 -25.07 -3.01 13.74
C THR A 682 -24.05 -3.04 12.60
N HIS A 683 -23.83 -4.23 12.04
CA HIS A 683 -22.95 -4.48 10.90
C HIS A 683 -23.55 -5.57 10.02
N TYR A 684 -23.14 -5.60 8.75
CA TYR A 684 -23.23 -6.76 7.89
C TYR A 684 -21.82 -7.24 7.55
N TYR A 685 -21.59 -8.54 7.53
CA TYR A 685 -20.28 -9.10 7.19
C TYR A 685 -20.36 -9.99 5.94
N ILE A 686 -19.22 -10.10 5.28
CA ILE A 686 -19.05 -10.88 4.05
C ILE A 686 -17.71 -11.62 4.15
N ILE A 687 -17.72 -12.91 3.80
CA ILE A 687 -16.53 -13.75 3.62
C ILE A 687 -16.59 -14.31 2.20
N ILE A 688 -15.48 -14.21 1.47
CA ILE A 688 -15.32 -14.66 0.09
C ILE A 688 -14.15 -15.64 0.07
N ILE A 689 -14.40 -16.87 -0.39
CA ILE A 689 -13.40 -17.93 -0.50
C ILE A 689 -13.32 -18.37 -1.96
N ALA A 690 -12.15 -18.18 -2.56
CA ALA A 690 -11.86 -18.60 -3.93
C ALA A 690 -10.73 -19.61 -3.96
N CYS A 691 -10.62 -20.34 -5.08
CA CYS A 691 -9.38 -21.05 -5.41
C CYS A 691 -8.58 -20.25 -6.44
N LYS A 692 -7.27 -20.17 -6.23
CA LYS A 692 -6.30 -19.57 -7.16
C LYS A 692 -6.18 -20.38 -8.45
N TYR A 693 -6.26 -21.72 -8.33
CA TYR A 693 -6.14 -22.65 -9.45
C TYR A 693 -7.16 -23.79 -9.33
N GLY A 694 -7.99 -23.97 -10.37
CA GLY A 694 -8.95 -25.06 -10.45
C GLY A 694 -10.30 -24.75 -9.79
N ASP A 695 -11.12 -25.79 -9.65
CA ASP A 695 -12.50 -25.71 -9.15
C ASP A 695 -12.57 -25.61 -7.62
N ILE A 696 -13.48 -24.77 -7.12
CA ILE A 696 -13.63 -24.47 -5.69
C ILE A 696 -13.85 -25.72 -4.82
N LEU A 697 -14.58 -26.73 -5.30
CA LEU A 697 -14.91 -27.94 -4.53
C LEU A 697 -13.69 -28.85 -4.30
N ASN A 698 -12.63 -28.67 -5.08
CA ASN A 698 -11.40 -29.47 -5.03
C ASN A 698 -10.16 -28.61 -4.72
N CYS A 699 -10.36 -27.43 -4.13
CA CYS A 699 -9.28 -26.50 -3.86
C CYS A 699 -8.28 -27.06 -2.85
N LYS A 700 -6.98 -26.96 -3.17
CA LYS A 700 -5.92 -27.30 -2.20
C LYS A 700 -5.79 -26.17 -1.19
N THR A 701 -5.46 -26.51 0.05
CA THR A 701 -5.31 -25.53 1.14
C THR A 701 -4.28 -24.43 0.85
N ALA A 702 -3.21 -24.73 0.11
CA ALA A 702 -2.20 -23.76 -0.32
C ALA A 702 -2.62 -22.85 -1.49
N ASP A 703 -3.74 -23.17 -2.15
CA ASP A 703 -4.29 -22.42 -3.30
C ASP A 703 -5.56 -21.62 -2.91
N ILE A 704 -5.93 -21.58 -1.62
CA ILE A 704 -7.08 -20.80 -1.13
C ILE A 704 -6.75 -19.30 -1.17
N GLU A 705 -7.62 -18.51 -1.78
CA GLU A 705 -7.60 -17.05 -1.71
C GLU A 705 -8.81 -16.55 -0.90
N LEU A 706 -8.58 -15.59 0.00
CA LEU A 706 -9.59 -15.12 0.94
C LEU A 706 -9.79 -13.61 0.87
N MET A 707 -11.03 -13.17 1.04
CA MET A 707 -11.39 -11.77 1.30
C MET A 707 -12.53 -11.70 2.31
N SER A 708 -12.48 -10.74 3.23
CA SER A 708 -13.54 -10.58 4.24
C SER A 708 -13.70 -9.12 4.67
N PHE A 709 -14.95 -8.75 4.95
CA PHE A 709 -15.39 -7.39 5.26
C PHE A 709 -16.37 -7.38 6.44
N VAL A 710 -16.33 -6.32 7.25
CA VAL A 710 -17.35 -6.01 8.28
C VAL A 710 -17.81 -4.58 8.05
N LEU A 711 -18.96 -4.42 7.40
CA LEU A 711 -19.51 -3.13 6.98
C LEU A 711 -20.44 -2.55 8.06
N PRO A 712 -20.13 -1.38 8.65
CA PRO A 712 -21.01 -0.69 9.58
C PRO A 712 -22.37 -0.34 8.96
N HIS A 713 -23.44 -0.82 9.58
CA HIS A 713 -24.80 -0.61 9.08
C HIS A 713 -25.33 0.75 9.57
N LEU A 714 -25.05 1.79 8.79
CA LEU A 714 -25.27 3.19 9.18
C LEU A 714 -26.29 3.90 8.27
N PRO A 715 -27.06 4.89 8.79
CA PRO A 715 -28.02 5.66 7.99
C PRO A 715 -27.36 6.59 6.95
N ALA A 716 -26.05 6.84 7.07
CA ALA A 716 -25.23 7.55 6.11
C ALA A 716 -23.79 7.02 6.17
N VAL A 717 -23.12 6.97 5.01
CA VAL A 717 -21.69 6.60 4.93
C VAL A 717 -20.85 7.69 5.63
N PRO A 718 -20.06 7.34 6.65
CA PRO A 718 -19.19 8.29 7.33
C PRO A 718 -17.98 8.66 6.46
N ASN A 719 -17.31 9.76 6.79
CA ASN A 719 -16.04 10.21 6.20
C ASN A 719 -16.00 10.53 4.70
N CYS A 720 -17.11 10.37 3.97
CA CYS A 720 -17.24 10.76 2.56
C CYS A 720 -16.19 10.13 1.63
N MET A 721 -15.73 8.92 1.97
CA MET A 721 -14.81 8.11 1.17
C MET A 721 -15.48 7.60 -0.11
N PRO A 722 -14.73 7.37 -1.20
CA PRO A 722 -15.14 6.49 -2.29
C PRO A 722 -15.52 5.10 -1.78
N ASP A 723 -16.45 4.41 -2.46
CA ASP A 723 -16.91 3.08 -2.03
C ASP A 723 -15.76 2.05 -1.97
N GLU A 724 -14.78 2.13 -2.86
CA GLU A 724 -13.58 1.27 -2.87
C GLU A 724 -12.71 1.49 -1.62
N ASP A 725 -12.44 2.75 -1.28
CA ASP A 725 -11.65 3.13 -0.10
C ASP A 725 -12.41 2.78 1.19
N TYR A 726 -13.73 2.99 1.23
CA TYR A 726 -14.57 2.62 2.37
C TYR A 726 -14.64 1.11 2.55
N LEU A 727 -14.69 0.34 1.46
CA LEU A 727 -14.65 -1.13 1.49
C LEU A 727 -13.28 -1.63 1.99
N MET A 728 -12.19 -0.99 1.55
CA MET A 728 -10.84 -1.28 2.03
C MET A 728 -10.62 -0.91 3.50
N GLU A 729 -11.18 0.20 3.97
CA GLU A 729 -11.12 0.62 5.38
C GLU A 729 -11.83 -0.39 6.31
N ASN A 730 -12.87 -1.07 5.78
CA ASN A 730 -13.71 -2.05 6.48
C ASN A 730 -13.40 -3.51 6.09
N VAL A 731 -12.21 -3.81 5.57
CA VAL A 731 -11.69 -5.18 5.57
C VAL A 731 -11.58 -5.69 7.01
N ALA A 732 -11.72 -7.00 7.19
CA ALA A 732 -11.60 -7.64 8.49
C ALA A 732 -11.02 -9.04 8.33
N ARG A 733 -10.45 -9.59 9.39
CA ARG A 733 -10.11 -11.01 9.44
C ARG A 733 -11.39 -11.80 9.65
N ILE A 734 -11.44 -13.06 9.22
CA ILE A 734 -12.53 -13.96 9.64
C ILE A 734 -12.60 -14.03 11.17
N ARG A 735 -11.47 -13.99 11.87
CA ARG A 735 -11.41 -13.99 13.34
C ARG A 735 -12.18 -12.83 13.98
N ASP A 736 -12.20 -11.65 13.35
CA ASP A 736 -12.99 -10.51 13.81
C ASP A 736 -14.50 -10.79 13.65
N ILE A 737 -14.89 -11.41 12.53
CA ILE A 737 -16.27 -11.86 12.30
C ILE A 737 -16.67 -12.95 13.32
N GLU A 738 -15.79 -13.90 13.62
CA GLU A 738 -16.04 -14.94 14.64
C GLU A 738 -16.26 -14.35 16.03
N LEU A 739 -15.47 -13.33 16.42
CA LEU A 739 -15.65 -12.60 17.66
C LEU A 739 -17.01 -11.88 17.70
N LEU A 740 -17.33 -11.14 16.64
CA LEU A 740 -18.53 -10.30 16.52
C LEU A 740 -19.85 -11.09 16.41
N THR A 741 -19.79 -12.35 15.94
CA THR A 741 -20.99 -13.15 15.64
C THR A 741 -21.13 -14.41 16.49
N GLY A 742 -20.09 -14.84 17.19
CA GLY A 742 -20.10 -16.12 17.92
C GLY A 742 -20.21 -17.34 16.99
N ILE A 743 -20.02 -17.17 15.69
CA ILE A 743 -19.98 -18.22 14.68
C ILE A 743 -18.52 -18.63 14.44
N GLN A 744 -18.24 -19.92 14.29
CA GLN A 744 -16.95 -20.43 13.84
C GLN A 744 -17.01 -20.79 12.35
N PHE A 745 -16.05 -20.31 11.55
CA PHE A 745 -15.96 -20.58 10.10
C PHE A 745 -14.79 -21.52 9.78
N LEU A 746 -14.68 -21.97 8.52
CA LEU A 746 -13.61 -22.87 8.06
C LEU A 746 -13.53 -24.19 8.86
N THR A 747 -14.67 -24.70 9.32
CA THR A 747 -14.79 -25.87 10.22
C THR A 747 -14.42 -27.21 9.58
N GLY A 748 -14.36 -27.26 8.24
CA GLY A 748 -13.97 -28.43 7.44
C GLY A 748 -12.48 -28.49 7.09
N LEU A 749 -11.70 -27.44 7.42
CA LEU A 749 -10.26 -27.42 7.24
C LEU A 749 -9.53 -27.94 8.51
N PRO A 750 -8.29 -28.43 8.39
CA PRO A 750 -7.44 -28.72 9.54
C PRO A 750 -7.28 -27.49 10.46
N ASP A 751 -7.32 -27.69 11.78
CA ASP A 751 -7.42 -26.58 12.75
C ASP A 751 -6.26 -25.57 12.66
N ASP A 752 -5.04 -25.98 12.26
CA ASP A 752 -3.89 -25.11 12.09
C ASP A 752 -3.99 -24.24 10.83
N ILE A 753 -4.40 -24.85 9.72
CA ILE A 753 -4.69 -24.14 8.46
C ILE A 753 -5.88 -23.19 8.67
N ALA A 754 -6.93 -23.65 9.35
CA ALA A 754 -8.08 -22.83 9.68
C ALA A 754 -7.71 -21.67 10.62
N ALA A 755 -6.87 -21.88 11.63
CA ALA A 755 -6.39 -20.80 12.50
C ALA A 755 -5.61 -19.73 11.71
N SER A 756 -4.67 -20.14 10.85
CA SER A 756 -3.90 -19.21 10.01
C SER A 756 -4.78 -18.42 9.03
N LEU A 757 -5.74 -19.07 8.36
CA LEU A 757 -6.68 -18.40 7.45
C LEU A 757 -7.68 -17.51 8.20
N ARG A 758 -8.10 -17.90 9.42
CA ARG A 758 -8.95 -17.05 10.26
C ARG A 758 -8.28 -15.72 10.62
N THR A 759 -6.96 -15.72 10.81
CA THR A 759 -6.17 -14.51 11.11
C THR A 759 -5.70 -13.71 9.88
N PHE A 760 -5.95 -14.18 8.65
CA PHE A 760 -5.54 -13.46 7.44
C PHE A 760 -6.31 -12.14 7.29
N LEU A 761 -5.59 -11.05 7.03
CA LEU A 761 -6.13 -9.72 6.78
C LEU A 761 -5.88 -9.31 5.31
N PRO A 762 -6.92 -9.08 4.49
CA PRO A 762 -6.74 -8.61 3.12
C PRO A 762 -6.09 -7.24 3.06
N THR A 763 -5.01 -7.10 2.28
CA THR A 763 -4.26 -5.83 2.11
C THR A 763 -4.57 -5.11 0.79
N SER A 764 -5.39 -5.70 -0.07
CA SER A 764 -5.89 -5.10 -1.32
C SER A 764 -7.09 -5.88 -1.87
N LEU A 765 -7.97 -5.19 -2.59
CA LEU A 765 -9.00 -5.83 -3.42
C LEU A 765 -8.37 -6.69 -4.53
N TRP A 766 -9.05 -7.76 -4.95
CA TRP A 766 -8.63 -8.53 -6.11
C TRP A 766 -8.84 -7.69 -7.37
N LYS A 767 -7.85 -7.67 -8.27
CA LYS A 767 -7.96 -6.94 -9.53
C LYS A 767 -8.78 -7.74 -10.53
N PRO A 768 -9.66 -7.11 -11.34
CA PRO A 768 -10.38 -7.77 -12.42
C PRO A 768 -9.44 -8.49 -13.39
N SER A 769 -9.38 -9.82 -13.25
CA SER A 769 -8.53 -10.70 -14.03
C SER A 769 -9.20 -11.06 -15.35
N LYS A 770 -8.85 -10.33 -16.41
CA LYS A 770 -8.78 -10.96 -17.74
C LYS A 770 -7.63 -11.97 -17.67
N MET A 771 -7.97 -13.28 -17.66
CA MET A 771 -7.07 -14.45 -17.66
C MET A 771 -5.57 -14.14 -17.81
N SER A 772 -4.81 -14.22 -16.72
CA SER A 772 -3.38 -13.91 -16.69
C SER A 772 -2.51 -15.05 -17.24
N LEU A 773 -2.52 -15.23 -18.57
CA LEU A 773 -1.31 -15.70 -19.25
C LEU A 773 -0.32 -14.53 -19.32
N HIS A 774 0.74 -14.57 -18.52
CA HIS A 774 1.87 -13.67 -18.75
C HIS A 774 2.59 -14.11 -20.02
N TRP A 775 2.87 -13.17 -20.92
CA TRP A 775 3.56 -13.42 -22.17
C TRP A 775 4.84 -14.21 -21.95
N LYS A 776 5.58 -13.96 -20.86
CA LYS A 776 6.83 -14.65 -20.51
C LYS A 776 6.71 -16.17 -20.41
N ASP A 777 5.55 -16.71 -20.04
CA ASP A 777 5.36 -18.15 -19.79
C ASP A 777 4.92 -18.95 -21.05
N ILE A 778 4.69 -18.27 -22.17
CA ILE A 778 4.23 -18.85 -23.46
C ILE A 778 5.42 -19.44 -24.27
N PRO A 779 5.33 -20.59 -24.96
CA PRO A 779 6.42 -21.08 -25.81
C PRO A 779 6.78 -20.13 -26.99
N CYS A 780 8.06 -20.06 -27.40
CA CYS A 780 8.48 -19.33 -28.60
C CYS A 780 8.10 -20.09 -29.90
N SER A 781 6.83 -20.03 -30.33
CA SER A 781 6.31 -20.80 -31.49
C SER A 781 4.90 -20.33 -31.88
N VAL A 782 4.33 -20.69 -33.03
CA VAL A 782 4.70 -20.37 -34.43
C VAL A 782 3.73 -19.22 -34.81
N PRO A 783 4.07 -18.24 -35.67
CA PRO A 783 3.17 -17.13 -35.99
C PRO A 783 1.74 -17.60 -36.26
N SER A 784 0.79 -16.95 -35.61
CA SER A 784 -0.63 -17.25 -35.81
C SER A 784 -1.02 -16.93 -37.27
N ASP A 785 -1.96 -17.68 -37.85
CA ASP A 785 -2.59 -17.33 -39.14
C ASP A 785 -3.43 -16.04 -39.07
N THR A 786 -3.37 -15.30 -37.96
CA THR A 786 -3.90 -13.96 -37.76
C THR A 786 -3.24 -12.98 -38.74
N LYS A 787 -3.84 -12.82 -39.92
CA LYS A 787 -3.53 -11.70 -40.82
C LYS A 787 -3.80 -10.39 -40.10
N CYS A 788 -2.73 -9.70 -39.73
CA CYS A 788 -2.78 -8.31 -39.25
C CYS A 788 -3.56 -7.46 -40.25
N GLN A 789 -4.68 -6.91 -39.82
CA GLN A 789 -5.44 -5.93 -40.61
C GLN A 789 -4.86 -4.55 -40.33
N GLY A 790 -4.68 -3.75 -41.39
CA GLY A 790 -4.15 -2.40 -41.26
C GLY A 790 -2.63 -2.32 -41.17
N LYS A 791 -2.14 -1.26 -40.53
CA LYS A 791 -0.72 -0.88 -40.54
C LYS A 791 0.06 -1.53 -39.41
N ILE A 792 1.23 -2.08 -39.73
CA ILE A 792 2.21 -2.66 -38.78
C ILE A 792 3.22 -1.56 -38.38
N PRO A 793 3.18 -1.02 -37.16
CA PRO A 793 4.11 0.00 -36.70
C PRO A 793 5.45 -0.62 -36.23
N LEU A 794 6.48 0.21 -36.18
CA LEU A 794 7.74 -0.05 -35.48
C LEU A 794 7.76 0.71 -34.15
N ILE A 795 8.13 0.03 -33.06
CA ILE A 795 8.48 0.63 -31.77
C ILE A 795 9.97 0.44 -31.55
N LEU A 796 10.70 1.55 -31.33
CA LEU A 796 12.08 1.56 -30.87
C LEU A 796 12.10 1.99 -29.39
N ILE A 797 12.60 1.13 -28.51
CA ILE A 797 12.77 1.40 -27.08
C ILE A 797 14.26 1.50 -26.75
N SER A 798 14.68 2.59 -26.13
CA SER A 798 16.03 2.74 -25.58
C SER A 798 16.02 2.56 -24.06
N LEU A 799 16.95 1.74 -23.56
CA LEU A 799 17.29 1.57 -22.16
C LEU A 799 18.67 2.21 -21.94
N ASP A 800 18.70 3.44 -21.43
CA ASP A 800 19.95 4.20 -21.26
C ASP A 800 20.94 3.40 -20.39
N GLY A 801 22.19 3.31 -20.82
CA GLY A 801 23.26 2.67 -20.05
C GLY A 801 23.20 1.14 -19.92
N PHE A 802 22.24 0.43 -20.55
CA PHE A 802 22.04 -1.01 -20.36
C PHE A 802 23.14 -1.86 -21.04
N ARG A 803 24.00 -2.48 -20.22
CA ARG A 803 25.09 -3.35 -20.72
C ARG A 803 24.61 -4.69 -21.26
N ALA A 804 25.20 -5.10 -22.37
CA ALA A 804 24.95 -6.41 -22.99
C ALA A 804 25.23 -7.60 -22.05
N ASP A 805 26.14 -7.45 -21.06
CA ASP A 805 26.44 -8.51 -20.10
C ASP A 805 25.48 -8.56 -18.89
N TYR A 806 24.62 -7.55 -18.69
CA TYR A 806 23.62 -7.54 -17.60
C TYR A 806 22.58 -8.66 -17.73
N VAL A 807 22.22 -9.09 -18.95
CA VAL A 807 21.28 -10.23 -19.16
C VAL A 807 21.78 -11.52 -18.50
N LYS A 808 23.11 -11.66 -18.31
CA LYS A 808 23.73 -12.83 -17.68
C LYS A 808 23.53 -12.88 -16.17
N ARG A 809 23.04 -11.78 -15.54
CA ARG A 809 22.72 -11.72 -14.10
C ARG A 809 21.44 -12.49 -13.74
N LYS A 810 20.65 -12.94 -14.74
CA LYS A 810 19.38 -13.68 -14.58
C LYS A 810 18.26 -12.91 -13.85
N LEU A 811 18.34 -11.59 -13.84
CA LEU A 811 17.35 -10.68 -13.25
C LEU A 811 16.24 -10.29 -14.23
N THR A 812 16.45 -10.52 -15.54
CA THR A 812 15.61 -9.98 -16.60
C THR A 812 14.99 -11.08 -17.48
N PRO A 813 14.02 -11.85 -16.96
CA PRO A 813 13.41 -12.98 -17.67
C PRO A 813 12.62 -12.60 -18.93
N VAL A 814 11.99 -11.41 -19.00
CA VAL A 814 11.28 -10.95 -20.20
C VAL A 814 12.27 -10.53 -21.29
N ILE A 815 13.34 -9.82 -20.94
CA ILE A 815 14.42 -9.41 -21.84
C ILE A 815 15.16 -10.66 -22.37
N GLU A 816 15.44 -11.63 -21.49
CA GLU A 816 16.02 -12.93 -21.88
C GLU A 816 15.08 -13.71 -22.81
N LYS A 817 13.77 -13.57 -22.64
CA LYS A 817 12.80 -14.14 -23.56
C LYS A 817 12.75 -13.42 -24.92
N LEU A 818 12.75 -12.10 -24.93
CA LEU A 818 12.86 -11.31 -26.17
C LEU A 818 14.14 -11.68 -26.94
N ARG A 819 15.24 -11.90 -26.21
CA ARG A 819 16.52 -12.39 -26.75
C ARG A 819 16.40 -13.79 -27.36
N THR A 820 15.74 -14.73 -26.67
CA THR A 820 15.65 -16.13 -27.12
C THR A 820 14.58 -16.36 -28.19
N CYS A 821 13.44 -15.67 -28.16
CA CYS A 821 12.41 -15.78 -29.21
C CYS A 821 12.71 -14.92 -30.46
N GLY A 822 13.41 -13.79 -30.32
CA GLY A 822 13.63 -12.80 -31.39
C GLY A 822 14.99 -12.90 -32.10
N VAL A 823 15.41 -11.78 -32.71
CA VAL A 823 16.79 -11.54 -33.18
C VAL A 823 17.56 -10.83 -32.08
N HIS A 824 18.81 -11.23 -31.85
CA HIS A 824 19.71 -10.52 -30.95
C HIS A 824 21.17 -10.65 -31.41
N THR A 825 22.06 -9.85 -30.82
CA THR A 825 23.52 -9.99 -30.94
C THR A 825 24.11 -10.18 -29.54
N PRO A 826 25.28 -10.85 -29.38
CA PRO A 826 26.04 -10.84 -28.13
C PRO A 826 26.31 -9.44 -27.57
N TYR A 827 26.38 -8.43 -28.45
CA TYR A 827 26.43 -7.01 -28.14
C TYR A 827 26.30 -6.14 -29.41
N MET A 828 25.82 -4.92 -29.24
CA MET A 828 25.97 -3.82 -30.20
C MET A 828 27.14 -2.92 -29.76
N ARG A 829 27.86 -2.33 -30.72
CA ARG A 829 28.88 -1.32 -30.44
C ARG A 829 28.29 0.08 -30.62
N SER A 830 28.33 0.87 -29.57
CA SER A 830 28.04 2.31 -29.60
C SER A 830 29.10 3.05 -30.42
N VAL A 831 28.78 4.17 -31.07
CA VAL A 831 29.80 5.05 -31.65
C VAL A 831 30.61 5.76 -30.55
N TYR A 832 31.81 6.20 -30.88
CA TYR A 832 32.65 6.97 -29.96
C TYR A 832 32.31 8.48 -30.02
N PRO A 833 32.19 9.18 -28.88
CA PRO A 833 32.29 8.67 -27.52
C PRO A 833 30.99 7.96 -27.10
N THR A 834 31.09 6.92 -26.27
CA THR A 834 29.93 6.15 -25.78
C THR A 834 29.16 6.92 -24.69
N VAL A 835 28.46 7.97 -25.13
CA VAL A 835 27.77 9.00 -24.34
C VAL A 835 26.35 9.21 -24.88
N THR A 836 25.42 9.61 -24.01
CA THR A 836 23.96 9.62 -24.22
C THR A 836 23.50 10.27 -25.52
N PHE A 837 23.64 11.59 -25.61
CA PHE A 837 23.12 12.36 -26.73
C PHE A 837 23.83 12.07 -28.06
N PRO A 838 25.18 11.91 -28.10
CA PRO A 838 25.88 11.45 -29.30
C PRO A 838 25.30 10.14 -29.85
N ASN A 839 25.10 9.11 -29.01
CA ASN A 839 24.64 7.81 -29.49
C ASN A 839 23.16 7.81 -29.87
N HIS A 840 22.28 8.38 -29.05
CA HIS A 840 20.85 8.50 -29.37
C HIS A 840 20.60 9.28 -30.67
N TYR A 841 21.41 10.30 -30.96
CA TYR A 841 21.28 11.10 -32.16
C TYR A 841 21.96 10.46 -33.39
N THR A 842 23.05 9.71 -33.20
CA THR A 842 23.59 8.79 -34.23
C THR A 842 22.53 7.76 -34.63
N ILE A 843 21.84 7.14 -33.67
CA ILE A 843 20.75 6.18 -33.96
C ILE A 843 19.59 6.86 -34.72
N ALA A 844 19.25 8.09 -34.35
CA ALA A 844 18.18 8.85 -35.00
C ALA A 844 18.51 9.31 -36.43
N THR A 845 19.79 9.47 -36.80
CA THR A 845 20.21 10.11 -38.07
C THR A 845 21.07 9.23 -38.99
N GLY A 846 21.66 8.15 -38.46
CA GLY A 846 22.65 7.33 -39.14
C GLY A 846 23.99 8.04 -39.39
N LEU A 847 24.24 9.18 -38.73
CA LEU A 847 25.46 9.97 -38.87
C LEU A 847 26.39 9.80 -37.68
N TYR A 848 27.70 9.95 -37.87
CA TYR A 848 28.65 10.00 -36.75
C TYR A 848 28.53 11.32 -35.95
N PRO A 849 29.00 11.37 -34.69
CA PRO A 849 28.97 12.57 -33.86
C PRO A 849 29.56 13.83 -34.49
N GLU A 850 30.69 13.67 -35.19
CA GLU A 850 31.35 14.72 -35.99
C GLU A 850 30.52 15.24 -37.18
N SER A 851 29.61 14.41 -37.72
CA SER A 851 28.76 14.74 -38.88
C SER A 851 27.41 15.35 -38.47
N HIS A 852 26.91 15.03 -37.28
CA HIS A 852 25.64 15.56 -36.76
C HIS A 852 25.79 16.64 -35.66
N GLY A 853 27.02 17.00 -35.30
CA GLY A 853 27.35 18.12 -34.40
C GLY A 853 27.32 17.78 -32.90
N ILE A 854 26.42 16.89 -32.48
CA ILE A 854 26.31 16.44 -31.08
C ILE A 854 27.46 15.51 -30.68
N ILE A 855 28.60 16.06 -30.25
CA ILE A 855 29.81 15.31 -29.87
C ILE A 855 29.92 14.96 -28.37
N SER A 856 29.10 15.57 -27.51
CA SER A 856 29.12 15.33 -26.05
C SER A 856 27.80 15.79 -25.40
N ASN A 857 27.50 15.28 -24.20
CA ASN A 857 26.43 15.80 -23.35
C ASN A 857 26.69 17.25 -22.87
N ASN A 858 27.94 17.72 -22.90
CA ASN A 858 28.33 19.12 -22.69
C ASN A 858 29.47 19.50 -23.64
N MET A 859 29.35 20.59 -24.39
CA MET A 859 30.32 21.02 -25.41
C MET A 859 30.25 22.55 -25.66
N TYR A 860 31.34 23.14 -26.15
CA TYR A 860 31.45 24.57 -26.48
C TYR A 860 31.73 24.75 -27.96
N ASP A 861 31.06 25.71 -28.58
CA ASP A 861 31.28 26.10 -29.97
C ASP A 861 31.92 27.49 -30.02
N ALA A 862 33.05 27.61 -30.71
CA ALA A 862 33.85 28.84 -30.78
C ALA A 862 33.38 29.82 -31.88
N GLU A 863 32.60 29.38 -32.86
CA GLU A 863 32.02 30.23 -33.90
C GLU A 863 30.69 30.84 -33.43
N ILE A 864 29.89 30.06 -32.72
CA ILE A 864 28.62 30.48 -32.11
C ILE A 864 28.88 31.20 -30.78
N GLY A 865 29.96 30.86 -30.07
CA GLY A 865 30.36 31.47 -28.80
C GLY A 865 29.55 30.98 -27.58
N GLU A 866 28.85 29.86 -27.70
CA GLU A 866 27.90 29.34 -26.71
C GLU A 866 28.28 27.94 -26.19
N VAL A 867 27.68 27.53 -25.06
CA VAL A 867 27.86 26.19 -24.46
C VAL A 867 26.56 25.39 -24.55
N PHE A 868 26.64 24.23 -25.20
CA PHE A 868 25.61 23.20 -25.15
C PHE A 868 25.71 22.42 -23.84
N SER A 869 24.58 22.23 -23.16
CA SER A 869 24.45 21.32 -22.01
C SER A 869 23.04 20.74 -21.97
N LEU A 870 22.91 19.47 -21.56
CA LEU A 870 21.60 18.83 -21.33
C LEU A 870 20.73 19.55 -20.28
N SER A 871 21.38 20.33 -19.40
CA SER A 871 20.78 21.09 -18.30
C SER A 871 20.31 22.51 -18.66
N SER A 872 20.61 22.99 -19.87
CA SER A 872 20.30 24.36 -20.32
C SER A 872 19.37 24.39 -21.53
N HIS A 873 18.77 25.56 -21.77
CA HIS A 873 17.91 25.80 -22.93
C HIS A 873 18.66 25.70 -24.27
N THR A 874 20.00 25.78 -24.27
CA THR A 874 20.83 25.64 -25.48
C THR A 874 20.67 24.28 -26.16
N LYS A 875 20.19 23.23 -25.45
CA LYS A 875 19.82 21.97 -26.10
C LYS A 875 18.63 22.09 -27.06
N MET A 876 17.77 23.10 -26.90
CA MET A 876 16.59 23.32 -27.75
C MET A 876 16.89 24.18 -28.97
N ASP A 877 18.12 24.69 -29.09
CA ASP A 877 18.52 25.52 -30.21
C ASP A 877 18.96 24.64 -31.40
N PRO A 878 18.25 24.72 -32.55
CA PRO A 878 18.54 23.86 -33.70
C PRO A 878 19.91 24.09 -34.34
N ARG A 879 20.64 25.17 -34.01
CA ARG A 879 22.02 25.39 -34.49
C ARG A 879 22.98 24.26 -34.10
N TRP A 880 22.71 23.54 -33.00
CA TRP A 880 23.53 22.43 -32.51
C TRP A 880 23.25 21.08 -33.17
N TRP A 881 22.13 20.95 -33.90
CA TRP A 881 21.59 19.65 -34.33
C TRP A 881 21.65 19.51 -35.86
N GLY A 882 22.77 18.96 -36.34
CA GLY A 882 22.95 18.64 -37.75
C GLY A 882 22.20 17.38 -38.20
N GLY A 883 22.15 17.13 -39.51
CA GLY A 883 21.53 15.93 -40.07
C GLY A 883 20.00 15.94 -40.12
N GLU A 884 19.42 14.83 -40.60
CA GLU A 884 17.97 14.63 -40.67
C GLU A 884 17.57 13.41 -39.83
N PRO A 885 16.83 13.59 -38.72
CA PRO A 885 16.42 12.48 -37.89
C PRO A 885 15.24 11.71 -38.50
N ILE A 886 15.11 10.44 -38.13
CA ILE A 886 14.15 9.46 -38.70
C ILE A 886 12.70 9.96 -38.70
N TRP A 887 12.27 10.72 -37.70
CA TRP A 887 10.92 11.30 -37.67
C TRP A 887 10.68 12.36 -38.75
N ASN A 888 11.70 13.15 -39.08
CA ASN A 888 11.63 14.11 -40.18
C ASN A 888 11.71 13.38 -41.55
N THR A 889 12.54 12.34 -41.67
CA THR A 889 12.61 11.50 -42.88
C THR A 889 11.29 10.77 -43.16
N ALA A 890 10.64 10.26 -42.11
CA ALA A 890 9.31 9.65 -42.16
C ALA A 890 8.26 10.66 -42.65
N LYS A 891 8.18 11.81 -41.99
CA LYS A 891 7.18 12.86 -42.27
C LYS A 891 7.29 13.40 -43.70
N LYS A 892 8.52 13.59 -44.20
CA LYS A 892 8.79 13.96 -45.61
C LYS A 892 8.29 12.93 -46.63
N GLN A 893 8.06 11.69 -46.21
CA GLN A 893 7.59 10.57 -47.05
C GLN A 893 6.15 10.16 -46.70
N GLY A 894 5.39 11.03 -46.02
CA GLY A 894 3.97 10.80 -45.70
C GLY A 894 3.73 9.78 -44.57
N LYS A 895 4.78 9.38 -43.85
CA LYS A 895 4.75 8.44 -42.73
C LYS A 895 4.60 9.20 -41.42
N LYS A 896 3.87 8.63 -40.46
CA LYS A 896 3.62 9.26 -39.15
C LYS A 896 4.68 8.83 -38.13
N ALA A 897 5.34 9.79 -37.49
CA ALA A 897 6.37 9.53 -36.49
C ALA A 897 5.99 10.10 -35.13
N TYR A 898 5.80 9.22 -34.14
CA TYR A 898 5.46 9.57 -32.76
C TYR A 898 6.65 9.30 -31.84
N THR A 899 6.86 10.12 -30.81
CA THR A 899 8.02 10.01 -29.91
C THR A 899 7.70 10.37 -28.47
N PHE A 900 8.24 9.57 -27.56
CA PHE A 900 8.19 9.79 -26.13
C PHE A 900 9.64 9.89 -25.62
N PHE A 901 10.07 11.13 -25.36
CA PHE A 901 11.36 11.49 -24.75
C PHE A 901 12.64 11.21 -25.57
N TRP A 902 12.57 10.92 -26.87
CA TRP A 902 13.80 10.68 -27.65
C TRP A 902 14.67 11.95 -27.79
N PRO A 903 16.00 11.90 -27.54
CA PRO A 903 16.89 13.05 -27.67
C PRO A 903 16.84 13.73 -29.05
N GLY A 904 16.66 15.05 -29.07
CA GLY A 904 16.54 15.87 -30.27
C GLY A 904 15.13 15.91 -30.87
N SER A 905 14.19 15.10 -30.40
CA SER A 905 12.83 15.09 -30.96
C SER A 905 11.97 16.29 -30.56
N ASP A 906 12.34 16.98 -29.49
CA ASP A 906 11.79 18.25 -29.00
C ASP A 906 12.46 19.50 -29.61
N VAL A 907 13.28 19.32 -30.65
CA VAL A 907 14.03 20.39 -31.32
C VAL A 907 13.54 20.61 -32.76
N ASN A 908 13.51 21.87 -33.21
CA ASN A 908 13.03 22.27 -34.54
C ASN A 908 14.05 22.00 -35.68
N ILE A 909 14.49 20.75 -35.81
CA ILE A 909 15.57 20.35 -36.71
C ILE A 909 15.11 20.52 -38.16
N SER A 910 15.84 21.36 -38.93
CA SER A 910 15.48 21.72 -40.31
C SER A 910 14.03 22.21 -40.49
N GLY A 911 13.47 22.88 -39.48
CA GLY A 911 12.11 23.44 -39.53
C GLY A 911 10.98 22.41 -39.34
N SER A 912 11.28 21.22 -38.83
CA SER A 912 10.30 20.16 -38.61
C SER A 912 10.50 19.42 -37.29
N TYR A 913 9.36 19.03 -36.72
CA TYR A 913 9.21 18.14 -35.56
C TYR A 913 8.56 16.82 -35.99
N PRO A 914 8.61 15.77 -35.15
CA PRO A 914 7.70 14.61 -35.22
C PRO A 914 6.22 15.02 -35.32
N ASP A 915 5.33 14.09 -35.65
CA ASP A 915 3.88 14.37 -35.73
C ASP A 915 3.22 14.44 -34.35
N VAL A 916 3.68 13.62 -33.42
CA VAL A 916 3.38 13.71 -31.98
C VAL A 916 4.67 13.48 -31.21
N TRP A 917 4.89 14.27 -30.18
CA TRP A 917 6.11 14.29 -29.39
C TRP A 917 5.80 14.76 -27.97
N VAL A 918 6.55 14.24 -27.01
CA VAL A 918 6.48 14.66 -25.61
C VAL A 918 7.85 15.19 -25.20
N GLY A 919 7.92 16.45 -24.81
CA GLY A 919 9.16 17.07 -24.30
C GLY A 919 9.57 16.46 -22.96
N TYR A 920 10.88 16.30 -22.74
CA TYR A 920 11.40 15.51 -21.62
C TYR A 920 10.99 16.05 -20.22
N ASP A 921 10.25 15.24 -19.46
CA ASP A 921 10.01 15.41 -18.02
C ASP A 921 10.30 14.10 -17.27
N GLY A 922 11.46 14.02 -16.62
CA GLY A 922 11.87 12.87 -15.79
C GLY A 922 11.00 12.61 -14.54
N LYS A 923 9.89 13.34 -14.35
CA LYS A 923 8.85 12.99 -13.38
C LYS A 923 7.83 11.97 -13.92
N ILE A 924 7.72 11.83 -15.24
CA ILE A 924 6.81 10.87 -15.89
C ILE A 924 7.42 9.46 -15.79
N GLY A 925 6.78 8.59 -15.02
CA GLY A 925 7.24 7.22 -14.77
C GLY A 925 7.00 6.28 -15.95
N PHE A 926 7.78 5.19 -16.04
CA PHE A 926 7.71 4.25 -17.17
C PHE A 926 6.31 3.66 -17.46
N PRO A 927 5.44 3.36 -16.47
CA PRO A 927 4.07 2.90 -16.75
C PRO A 927 3.26 3.88 -17.61
N GLU A 928 3.31 5.18 -17.30
CA GLU A 928 2.59 6.23 -18.04
C GLU A 928 3.14 6.38 -19.48
N ARG A 929 4.46 6.25 -19.67
CA ARG A 929 5.08 6.23 -21.01
C ARG A 929 4.59 5.04 -21.84
N LEU A 930 4.45 3.85 -21.23
CA LEU A 930 3.94 2.65 -21.89
C LEU A 930 2.44 2.71 -22.19
N GLU A 931 1.63 3.20 -21.26
CA GLU A 931 0.20 3.45 -21.45
C GLU A 931 0.00 4.38 -22.65
N LYS A 932 0.81 5.43 -22.79
CA LYS A 932 0.72 6.34 -23.94
C LYS A 932 1.11 5.69 -25.26
N VAL A 933 2.11 4.81 -25.27
CA VAL A 933 2.46 4.01 -26.46
C VAL A 933 1.32 3.07 -26.83
N MET A 934 0.66 2.43 -25.85
CA MET A 934 -0.51 1.59 -26.11
C MET A 934 -1.70 2.38 -26.69
N GLU A 935 -2.00 3.58 -26.15
CA GLU A 935 -3.00 4.48 -26.75
C GLU A 935 -2.69 4.77 -28.23
N TRP A 936 -1.43 5.06 -28.57
CA TRP A 936 -1.01 5.34 -29.95
C TRP A 936 -1.15 4.14 -30.90
N LEU A 937 -0.91 2.92 -30.40
CA LEU A 937 -1.08 1.68 -31.17
C LEU A 937 -2.55 1.34 -31.44
N LEU A 938 -3.46 1.77 -30.56
CA LEU A 938 -4.91 1.56 -30.66
C LEU A 938 -5.64 2.66 -31.44
N LEU A 939 -4.91 3.66 -31.99
CA LEU A 939 -5.49 4.63 -32.91
C LEU A 939 -5.97 3.98 -34.22
N PRO A 940 -7.04 4.52 -34.86
CA PRO A 940 -7.44 4.11 -36.22
C PRO A 940 -6.29 4.19 -37.22
N ASP A 941 -6.27 3.32 -38.24
CA ASP A 941 -5.14 3.19 -39.19
C ASP A 941 -4.72 4.51 -39.87
N ASP A 942 -5.65 5.43 -40.12
CA ASP A 942 -5.37 6.75 -40.69
C ASP A 942 -4.60 7.67 -39.73
N LYS A 943 -4.66 7.40 -38.41
CA LYS A 943 -4.00 8.17 -37.34
C LYS A 943 -2.85 7.42 -36.67
N LYS A 944 -2.83 6.09 -36.73
CA LYS A 944 -1.80 5.22 -36.17
C LYS A 944 -0.40 5.59 -36.68
N PRO A 945 0.65 5.65 -35.83
CA PRO A 945 2.02 5.93 -36.26
C PRO A 945 2.60 4.81 -37.14
N ASP A 946 3.56 5.13 -38.01
CA ASP A 946 4.44 4.15 -38.65
C ASP A 946 5.63 3.80 -37.74
N ILE A 947 6.14 4.81 -37.01
CA ILE A 947 7.25 4.66 -36.07
C ILE A 947 6.92 5.33 -34.74
N ILE A 948 7.22 4.63 -33.65
CA ILE A 948 7.19 5.08 -32.27
C ILE A 948 8.61 4.98 -31.72
N THR A 949 9.13 6.05 -31.13
CA THR A 949 10.40 6.04 -30.37
C THR A 949 10.11 6.31 -28.89
N LEU A 950 10.70 5.51 -28.00
CA LEU A 950 10.47 5.55 -26.56
C LEU A 950 11.81 5.47 -25.82
N TYR A 951 12.01 6.35 -24.84
CA TYR A 951 13.23 6.41 -24.04
C TYR A 951 12.95 6.12 -22.55
N PHE A 952 13.80 5.29 -21.95
CA PHE A 952 13.89 5.05 -20.50
C PHE A 952 15.30 5.41 -20.00
N ASP A 953 15.35 6.25 -18.97
CA ASP A 953 16.55 6.81 -18.31
C ASP A 953 17.24 5.86 -17.30
N GLU A 954 16.79 4.61 -17.24
CA GLU A 954 17.38 3.55 -16.41
C GLU A 954 17.77 2.36 -17.30
N PRO A 955 18.85 1.62 -16.97
CA PRO A 955 19.61 1.63 -15.72
C PRO A 955 20.72 2.69 -15.58
N ASP A 956 20.91 3.62 -16.53
CA ASP A 956 21.99 4.61 -16.48
C ASP A 956 22.01 5.46 -15.19
N HIS A 957 20.84 5.98 -14.77
CA HIS A 957 20.76 6.81 -13.58
C HIS A 957 21.20 6.06 -12.31
N ALA A 958 20.72 4.83 -12.09
CA ALA A 958 21.19 3.97 -11.01
C ALA A 958 22.69 3.62 -11.11
N GLY A 959 23.17 3.39 -12.34
CA GLY A 959 24.59 3.15 -12.62
C GLY A 959 25.46 4.32 -12.16
N HIS A 960 25.10 5.55 -12.52
CA HIS A 960 25.83 6.75 -12.10
C HIS A 960 25.78 6.97 -10.58
N GLN A 961 24.65 6.64 -9.95
CA GLN A 961 24.49 6.82 -8.50
C GLN A 961 25.30 5.83 -7.65
N LYS A 962 25.37 4.54 -8.03
CA LYS A 962 25.91 3.46 -7.17
C LYS A 962 26.89 2.51 -7.86
N GLY A 963 27.07 2.63 -9.18
CA GLY A 963 28.02 1.85 -9.99
C GLY A 963 27.36 0.71 -10.78
N PRO A 964 28.00 0.26 -11.88
CA PRO A 964 27.43 -0.71 -12.82
C PRO A 964 27.15 -2.09 -12.22
N ASP A 965 27.81 -2.46 -11.13
CA ASP A 965 27.66 -3.77 -10.45
C ASP A 965 26.88 -3.68 -9.13
N SER A 966 26.12 -2.59 -8.93
CA SER A 966 25.36 -2.34 -7.70
C SER A 966 23.99 -3.02 -7.64
N GLU A 967 23.49 -3.24 -6.42
CA GLU A 967 22.12 -3.72 -6.18
C GLU A 967 21.05 -2.72 -6.62
N LEU A 968 21.32 -1.41 -6.55
CA LEU A 968 20.42 -0.39 -7.10
C LEU A 968 20.23 -0.58 -8.60
N LEU A 969 21.33 -0.80 -9.33
CA LEU A 969 21.24 -1.08 -10.76
C LEU A 969 20.49 -2.40 -11.01
N ASN A 970 20.75 -3.45 -10.23
CA ASN A 970 20.01 -4.71 -10.34
C ASN A 970 18.48 -4.51 -10.23
N GLY A 971 18.01 -3.72 -9.25
CA GLY A 971 16.59 -3.38 -9.12
C GLY A 971 16.02 -2.58 -10.31
N GLN A 972 16.85 -1.75 -10.96
CA GLN A 972 16.44 -1.07 -12.20
C GLN A 972 16.45 -1.98 -13.43
N LEU A 973 17.30 -3.01 -13.48
CA LEU A 973 17.21 -4.07 -14.50
C LEU A 973 15.89 -4.85 -14.35
N GLU A 974 15.52 -5.21 -13.12
CA GLU A 974 14.22 -5.86 -12.82
C GLU A 974 13.04 -4.94 -13.17
N THR A 975 13.14 -3.65 -12.87
CA THR A 975 12.11 -2.65 -13.23
C THR A 975 11.95 -2.53 -14.75
N ALA A 976 13.05 -2.44 -15.51
CA ALA A 976 13.01 -2.40 -16.97
C ALA A 976 12.42 -3.70 -17.57
N ASP A 977 12.74 -4.85 -17.00
CA ASP A 977 12.16 -6.14 -17.38
C ASP A 977 10.67 -6.22 -17.08
N GLU A 978 10.21 -5.75 -15.92
CA GLU A 978 8.79 -5.71 -15.55
C GLU A 978 8.01 -4.80 -16.50
N MET A 979 8.56 -3.64 -16.87
CA MET A 979 7.92 -2.70 -17.79
C MET A 979 7.81 -3.29 -19.21
N LEU A 980 8.87 -3.91 -19.73
CA LEU A 980 8.79 -4.66 -20.98
C LEU A 980 7.82 -5.85 -20.87
N GLY A 981 7.74 -6.50 -19.70
CA GLY A 981 6.77 -7.54 -19.38
C GLY A 981 5.33 -7.05 -19.48
N ARG A 982 5.03 -5.88 -18.91
CA ARG A 982 3.72 -5.22 -19.04
C ARG A 982 3.39 -4.92 -20.50
N LEU A 983 4.30 -4.31 -21.25
CA LEU A 983 4.11 -4.02 -22.68
C LEU A 983 3.80 -5.31 -23.47
N MET A 984 4.61 -6.36 -23.31
CA MET A 984 4.43 -7.62 -24.02
C MET A 984 3.14 -8.37 -23.59
N ASN A 985 2.77 -8.30 -22.31
CA ASN A 985 1.49 -8.83 -21.84
C ASN A 985 0.31 -8.11 -22.51
N THR A 986 0.31 -6.77 -22.54
CA THR A 986 -0.77 -5.99 -23.16
C THR A 986 -0.82 -6.19 -24.68
N LEU A 987 0.33 -6.19 -25.38
CA LEU A 987 0.39 -6.52 -26.80
C LEU A 987 -0.14 -7.93 -27.11
N TYR A 988 0.10 -8.89 -26.22
CA TYR A 988 -0.45 -10.25 -26.37
C TYR A 988 -1.97 -10.28 -26.14
N GLN A 989 -2.45 -9.65 -25.06
CA GLN A 989 -3.86 -9.59 -24.69
C GLN A 989 -4.74 -8.86 -25.72
N GLU A 990 -4.23 -7.78 -26.33
CA GLU A 990 -4.92 -7.01 -27.38
C GLU A 990 -4.71 -7.61 -28.79
N GLY A 991 -4.07 -8.79 -28.90
CA GLY A 991 -3.83 -9.46 -30.19
C GLY A 991 -2.83 -8.76 -31.12
N LEU A 992 -2.08 -7.78 -30.62
CA LEU A 992 -1.14 -6.95 -31.36
C LEU A 992 0.30 -7.51 -31.42
N HIS A 993 0.62 -8.55 -30.65
CA HIS A 993 1.99 -9.07 -30.51
C HIS A 993 2.65 -9.52 -31.83
N ASP A 994 1.88 -10.10 -32.75
CA ASP A 994 2.33 -10.48 -34.10
C ASP A 994 2.20 -9.33 -35.12
N CYS A 995 1.59 -8.20 -34.74
CA CYS A 995 1.23 -7.07 -35.59
C CYS A 995 2.00 -5.77 -35.27
N VAL A 996 3.10 -5.87 -34.51
CA VAL A 996 3.99 -4.77 -34.15
C VAL A 996 5.43 -5.24 -34.27
N ASN A 997 6.29 -4.43 -34.91
CA ASN A 997 7.73 -4.62 -34.86
C ASN A 997 8.28 -3.90 -33.63
N LEU A 998 9.10 -4.58 -32.82
CA LEU A 998 9.74 -4.06 -31.62
C LEU A 998 11.25 -4.18 -31.75
N ILE A 999 11.97 -3.08 -31.48
CA ILE A 999 13.42 -3.06 -31.27
C ILE A 999 13.66 -2.52 -29.86
N VAL A 1000 14.48 -3.22 -29.07
CA VAL A 1000 14.95 -2.75 -27.75
C VAL A 1000 16.47 -2.65 -27.79
N ILE A 1001 17.01 -1.49 -27.44
CA ILE A 1001 18.45 -1.20 -27.49
C ILE A 1001 18.95 -0.51 -26.22
N ALA A 1002 20.26 -0.45 -26.08
CA ALA A 1002 20.94 0.59 -25.31
C ALA A 1002 21.77 1.47 -26.26
N ASP A 1003 22.05 2.69 -25.84
CA ASP A 1003 22.78 3.69 -26.61
C ASP A 1003 24.27 3.75 -26.21
N HIS A 1004 24.57 3.67 -24.91
CA HIS A 1004 25.87 3.43 -24.31
C HIS A 1004 25.73 2.67 -22.98
N VAL A 1005 26.79 2.67 -22.17
CA VAL A 1005 26.98 1.79 -21.02
C VAL A 1005 28.09 2.31 -20.08
N GLN A 1006 28.15 1.79 -18.85
CA GLN A 1006 29.04 2.29 -17.79
C GLN A 1006 30.11 1.31 -17.28
N ASN A 1007 31.21 1.87 -16.76
CA ASN A 1007 32.34 1.15 -16.15
C ASN A 1007 32.70 1.66 -14.74
N HIS A 1008 33.47 0.87 -13.99
CA HIS A 1008 33.92 1.20 -12.63
C HIS A 1008 35.45 1.16 -12.52
N PHE A 1009 36.07 2.30 -12.20
CA PHE A 1009 37.49 2.42 -11.87
C PHE A 1009 37.75 3.58 -10.89
N GLY A 1010 38.31 3.27 -9.72
CA GLY A 1010 38.79 4.28 -8.77
C GLY A 1010 37.68 5.04 -8.02
N VAL A 1011 38.00 6.27 -7.59
CA VAL A 1011 37.21 7.11 -6.66
C VAL A 1011 35.92 7.69 -7.30
N LEU A 1012 35.51 7.20 -8.48
CA LEU A 1012 34.30 7.61 -9.18
C LEU A 1012 33.31 6.44 -9.24
N VAL A 1013 32.07 6.75 -8.88
CA VAL A 1013 30.92 5.85 -8.97
C VAL A 1013 30.32 6.02 -10.37
N GLY A 1014 30.22 4.94 -11.15
CA GLY A 1014 29.59 4.86 -12.49
C GLY A 1014 29.84 6.00 -13.48
N ASN A 1015 30.59 5.76 -14.55
CA ASN A 1015 30.70 6.74 -15.64
C ASN A 1015 30.72 6.03 -17.01
N HIS A 1016 30.66 6.78 -18.11
CA HIS A 1016 30.63 6.29 -19.49
C HIS A 1016 31.54 7.16 -20.41
N GLY A 1017 31.55 6.90 -21.71
CA GLY A 1017 32.24 7.72 -22.72
C GLY A 1017 33.66 7.30 -23.12
N TRP A 1018 34.04 6.03 -22.92
CA TRP A 1018 35.34 5.51 -23.35
C TRP A 1018 35.28 4.83 -24.72
N ASP A 1019 36.40 4.23 -25.12
CA ASP A 1019 36.55 3.48 -26.37
C ASP A 1019 35.54 2.31 -26.45
N ASN A 1020 34.80 2.24 -27.56
CA ASN A 1020 33.73 1.26 -27.81
C ASN A 1020 34.22 -0.19 -28.02
N LEU A 1021 35.54 -0.43 -28.02
CA LEU A 1021 36.15 -1.76 -28.04
C LEU A 1021 36.23 -2.43 -26.65
N TYR A 1022 36.06 -1.67 -25.57
CA TYR A 1022 36.02 -2.26 -24.23
C TYR A 1022 34.72 -3.06 -24.04
N LYS A 1023 34.80 -4.26 -23.45
CA LYS A 1023 33.61 -5.09 -23.15
C LYS A 1023 32.60 -4.42 -22.22
N SER A 1024 33.07 -3.51 -21.36
CA SER A 1024 32.21 -2.66 -20.52
C SER A 1024 31.50 -1.56 -21.33
N MET A 1025 31.93 -1.30 -22.57
CA MET A 1025 31.42 -0.31 -23.53
C MET A 1025 30.47 -0.93 -24.60
N HIS A 1026 29.96 -2.14 -24.35
CA HIS A 1026 29.09 -2.92 -25.25
C HIS A 1026 27.59 -2.86 -24.86
N ALA A 1027 26.76 -2.35 -25.77
CA ALA A 1027 25.33 -2.09 -25.60
C ALA A 1027 24.41 -3.27 -25.96
N LEU A 1028 23.17 -3.28 -25.44
CA LEU A 1028 22.13 -4.25 -25.79
C LEU A 1028 21.53 -3.98 -27.19
N PHE A 1029 21.17 -5.04 -27.92
CA PHE A 1029 20.23 -4.98 -29.06
C PHE A 1029 19.38 -6.26 -29.12
N LEU A 1030 18.06 -6.07 -29.20
CA LEU A 1030 17.04 -7.10 -29.37
C LEU A 1030 16.02 -6.61 -30.43
N ALA A 1031 15.51 -7.52 -31.25
CA ALA A 1031 14.42 -7.22 -32.18
C ALA A 1031 13.42 -8.38 -32.25
N HIS A 1032 12.12 -8.07 -32.25
CA HIS A 1032 11.03 -9.04 -32.24
C HIS A 1032 9.82 -8.51 -33.02
N GLY A 1033 9.11 -9.36 -33.76
CA GLY A 1033 7.92 -8.97 -34.52
C GLY A 1033 7.85 -9.56 -35.93
N PRO A 1034 6.86 -9.16 -36.74
CA PRO A 1034 6.56 -9.79 -38.03
C PRO A 1034 7.67 -9.65 -39.07
N ALA A 1035 8.44 -8.55 -39.08
CA ALA A 1035 9.52 -8.33 -40.05
C ALA A 1035 10.77 -9.19 -39.79
N PHE A 1036 11.00 -9.59 -38.54
CA PHE A 1036 12.26 -10.20 -38.10
C PHE A 1036 12.21 -11.72 -38.09
N LYS A 1037 13.31 -12.39 -38.43
CA LYS A 1037 13.49 -13.82 -38.14
C LYS A 1037 13.38 -14.08 -36.64
N GLN A 1038 12.91 -15.27 -36.26
CA GLN A 1038 12.82 -15.68 -34.87
C GLN A 1038 14.05 -16.53 -34.48
N GLN A 1039 14.40 -16.52 -33.19
CA GLN A 1039 15.46 -17.32 -32.59
C GLN A 1039 16.84 -17.17 -33.29
N LEU A 1040 17.20 -15.95 -33.69
CA LEU A 1040 18.40 -15.67 -34.49
C LEU A 1040 19.44 -14.85 -33.72
N GLU A 1041 20.59 -15.45 -33.45
CA GLU A 1041 21.78 -14.72 -32.99
C GLU A 1041 22.58 -14.21 -34.20
N ILE A 1042 22.93 -12.92 -34.21
CA ILE A 1042 23.68 -12.25 -35.27
C ILE A 1042 25.03 -11.74 -34.77
N LYS A 1043 25.93 -11.41 -35.71
CA LYS A 1043 27.23 -10.83 -35.36
C LYS A 1043 27.08 -9.40 -34.81
N PRO A 1044 27.96 -8.99 -33.87
CA PRO A 1044 28.04 -7.59 -33.42
C PRO A 1044 28.23 -6.60 -34.57
N PHE A 1045 27.50 -5.48 -34.49
CA PHE A 1045 27.48 -4.38 -35.45
C PHE A 1045 27.50 -3.04 -34.68
N GLU A 1046 27.61 -1.91 -35.40
CA GLU A 1046 27.62 -0.57 -34.79
C GLU A 1046 26.23 0.08 -34.82
N ASN A 1047 25.86 0.84 -33.79
CA ASN A 1047 24.52 1.40 -33.63
C ASN A 1047 24.12 2.39 -34.74
N ILE A 1048 25.08 2.90 -35.52
CA ILE A 1048 24.86 3.71 -36.72
C ILE A 1048 24.05 3.00 -37.82
N GLU A 1049 24.07 1.66 -37.86
CA GLU A 1049 23.31 0.86 -38.83
C GLU A 1049 21.79 0.90 -38.55
N LEU A 1050 21.37 1.30 -37.35
CA LEU A 1050 19.97 1.27 -36.92
C LEU A 1050 19.07 2.26 -37.69
N TYR A 1051 19.60 3.38 -38.17
CA TYR A 1051 18.82 4.33 -38.98
C TYR A 1051 18.30 3.67 -40.26
N ASN A 1052 19.19 2.99 -41.00
CA ASN A 1052 18.80 2.28 -42.23
C ASN A 1052 17.90 1.07 -41.92
N LEU A 1053 18.09 0.39 -40.78
CA LEU A 1053 17.20 -0.67 -40.33
C LEU A 1053 15.77 -0.16 -40.09
N MET A 1054 15.61 0.97 -39.39
CA MET A 1054 14.30 1.61 -39.18
C MET A 1054 13.64 2.01 -40.49
N CYS A 1055 14.43 2.55 -41.43
CA CYS A 1055 13.96 2.92 -42.76
C CYS A 1055 13.40 1.71 -43.53
N GLU A 1056 14.14 0.60 -43.58
CA GLU A 1056 13.71 -0.63 -44.27
C GLU A 1056 12.40 -1.19 -43.67
N ILE A 1057 12.32 -1.33 -42.34
CA ILE A 1057 11.13 -1.87 -41.64
C ILE A 1057 9.86 -1.06 -41.96
N THR A 1058 10.00 0.26 -42.07
CA THR A 1058 8.86 1.19 -42.23
C THR A 1058 8.55 1.53 -43.70
N GLY A 1059 9.35 1.03 -44.64
CA GLY A 1059 9.25 1.36 -46.07
C GLY A 1059 9.60 2.82 -46.39
N ILE A 1060 10.51 3.40 -45.61
CA ILE A 1060 11.06 4.76 -45.79
C ILE A 1060 12.36 4.65 -46.59
N LYS A 1061 12.57 5.51 -47.59
CA LYS A 1061 13.87 5.65 -48.23
C LYS A 1061 14.81 6.45 -47.31
N PRO A 1062 15.99 5.92 -46.92
CA PRO A 1062 16.91 6.63 -46.02
C PRO A 1062 17.45 7.92 -46.66
N GLY A 1063 17.66 8.95 -45.84
CA GLY A 1063 18.42 10.14 -46.20
C GLY A 1063 19.93 9.88 -46.28
N PRO A 1064 20.74 10.86 -46.72
CA PRO A 1064 22.20 10.76 -46.69
C PRO A 1064 22.71 10.52 -45.27
N ASN A 1065 23.35 9.37 -45.05
CA ASN A 1065 23.86 8.95 -43.74
C ASN A 1065 25.16 8.12 -43.90
N ASN A 1066 25.86 7.85 -42.80
CA ASN A 1066 27.12 7.10 -42.80
C ASN A 1066 26.95 5.58 -42.64
N GLY A 1067 25.78 5.13 -42.18
CA GLY A 1067 25.48 3.71 -41.99
C GLY A 1067 25.16 2.96 -43.28
N THR A 1068 25.00 1.65 -43.16
CA THR A 1068 24.59 0.73 -44.22
C THR A 1068 23.49 -0.22 -43.73
N LEU A 1069 22.70 -0.79 -44.65
CA LEU A 1069 21.82 -1.92 -44.33
C LEU A 1069 22.56 -3.27 -44.42
N GLY A 1070 23.78 -3.30 -44.99
CA GLY A 1070 24.46 -4.53 -45.39
C GLY A 1070 24.75 -5.49 -44.24
N ALA A 1071 25.11 -4.95 -43.07
CA ALA A 1071 25.34 -5.75 -41.86
C ALA A 1071 24.06 -6.43 -41.33
N LEU A 1072 22.87 -5.86 -41.58
CA LEU A 1072 21.61 -6.25 -40.96
C LEU A 1072 20.57 -6.84 -41.93
N ASN A 1073 20.76 -6.74 -43.25
CA ASN A 1073 19.80 -7.23 -44.25
C ASN A 1073 19.42 -8.71 -44.07
N HIS A 1074 20.31 -9.53 -43.50
CA HIS A 1074 20.07 -10.95 -43.26
C HIS A 1074 19.08 -11.25 -42.11
N ILE A 1075 18.68 -10.27 -41.30
CA ILE A 1075 17.78 -10.49 -40.14
C ILE A 1075 16.30 -10.53 -40.51
N PHE A 1076 15.93 -9.99 -41.67
CA PHE A 1076 14.57 -10.02 -42.17
C PHE A 1076 14.14 -11.42 -42.57
N LYS A 1077 12.84 -11.72 -42.43
CA LYS A 1077 12.23 -12.88 -43.09
C LYS A 1077 12.34 -12.67 -44.61
N SER A 1078 12.50 -13.76 -45.37
CA SER A 1078 12.35 -13.70 -46.82
C SER A 1078 10.91 -13.31 -47.16
N THR A 1079 10.76 -12.28 -47.99
CA THR A 1079 9.48 -11.81 -48.52
C THR A 1079 8.85 -12.79 -49.50
#